data_AF-A0A6C0FBQ8-F1
#
_entry.id   AF-A0A6C0FBQ8-F1
#
_cell.length_a   1.000
_cell.length_b   1.000
_cell.length_c   1.000
_cell.angle_alpha   90.00
_cell.angle_beta   90.00
_cell.angle_gamma   90.00
#
_symmetry.space_group_name_H-M   'P 1'
#
loop_
_entity.id
_entity.type
_entity.pdbx_description
1 polymer ?
#
loop_
_entity_poly.entity_id
_entity_poly.type
_entity_poly.pdbx_seq_one_letter_code
_entity_poly.pdbx_strand_id
1 'polypeptide(L)'
;MTTKKMNVMLAKEWEIGMTLKKDDSKYATPPRGWIISEKFDGYRALFCYEDDGEGPVGKFYSRNGKPFIPPEWFLESMPPPELLGKKILDGELWAGRDNFQLMGIVRKKVPIPEEWLQIQYQVYDITNGEGGFLERLKDLKRIVNFTSKSWALRLKNEEFYIPDDSKIEPPLVFAEQKRVTGEKMMKEFYQNIIDNGGEGVMIKHPLSAYCDGRSSYMLKVKPTFDREAEIIDYKMGDPDSKYNGMLGSFICRPLKNHDTYMSVDQDDEHIFTLSGMDDKTRKNYKRTHPIGTIITYECSGFTDKGVPRFGRYVRIRDDVIVKEHVVDADSREILDKVVSIFNYLEKYYKGNYDTFRAKTYMSVNKALKGLSKDTELDAKHLKSVKGIGQGTIDRIKEIVDTGTLQEYEKIKDKKSPLEDFLKIHGVGKQHAKKLFSAGFRCIDDLRKCENINDHLNDTQLKGLQYHDDMQVRIPYEEIQKHEVYLKDTLKKIDPRAELTIAGSYRRKRPDSGDIDLLLKAPNKKSYEKFIDTLTKEGYLTCMLARGQKKYMGMGKIDISPCHRRIDIMYTKPGEYPFAILYFTGSGDFNVRMRDDALKQGYTMNEYSIKHTDSGEIVDKVFREEKEIFDFLGYDYLEPEDRIQ
;
A
#
# COMPACT_ATOMS: atom_id res chain seq x y z
N MET A 1 8.57 -28.68 -27.47
CA MET A 1 9.73 -27.77 -27.61
C MET A 1 10.53 -27.81 -26.32
N THR A 2 11.74 -28.36 -26.37
CA THR A 2 12.68 -28.43 -25.25
C THR A 2 13.07 -26.99 -24.86
N THR A 3 12.60 -26.50 -23.71
CA THR A 3 12.93 -25.16 -23.21
C THR A 3 14.44 -25.09 -22.94
N LYS A 4 15.17 -24.33 -23.76
CA LYS A 4 16.60 -24.06 -23.56
C LYS A 4 16.75 -23.22 -22.30
N LYS A 5 17.37 -23.79 -21.26
CA LYS A 5 17.67 -23.07 -20.02
C LYS A 5 18.64 -21.93 -20.33
N MET A 6 18.33 -20.72 -19.88
CA MET A 6 19.18 -19.56 -20.10
C MET A 6 20.25 -19.48 -19.01
N ASN A 7 21.49 -19.17 -19.40
CA ASN A 7 22.61 -19.02 -18.46
C ASN A 7 22.42 -17.74 -17.65
N VAL A 8 22.36 -17.85 -16.32
CA VAL A 8 22.20 -16.70 -15.44
C VAL A 8 23.10 -16.78 -14.21
N MET A 9 23.72 -15.66 -13.87
CA MET A 9 24.48 -15.52 -12.63
C MET A 9 23.54 -15.32 -11.44
N LEU A 10 23.76 -16.02 -10.33
CA LEU A 10 22.96 -15.95 -9.10
C LEU A 10 23.81 -15.50 -7.90
N ALA A 11 23.22 -14.71 -6.99
CA ALA A 11 23.94 -14.12 -5.88
C ALA A 11 24.07 -15.05 -4.67
N LYS A 12 25.15 -14.87 -3.89
CA LYS A 12 25.28 -15.32 -2.49
C LYS A 12 24.89 -14.18 -1.54
N GLU A 13 24.70 -14.49 -0.25
CA GLU A 13 24.54 -13.45 0.77
C GLU A 13 25.89 -12.74 1.01
N TRP A 14 25.87 -11.43 1.23
CA TRP A 14 27.04 -10.70 1.70
C TRP A 14 27.12 -10.77 3.24
N GLU A 15 28.33 -10.87 3.74
CA GLU A 15 28.62 -10.94 5.17
C GLU A 15 29.72 -9.94 5.54
N ILE A 16 29.58 -9.28 6.69
CA ILE A 16 30.65 -8.45 7.27
C ILE A 16 31.93 -9.28 7.41
N GLY A 17 33.05 -8.73 6.92
CA GLY A 17 34.36 -9.40 6.94
C GLY A 17 34.54 -10.52 5.90
N MET A 18 33.61 -10.68 4.96
CA MET A 18 33.74 -11.65 3.87
C MET A 18 35.01 -11.38 3.05
N THR A 19 35.76 -12.45 2.75
CA THR A 19 36.95 -12.39 1.89
C THR A 19 36.91 -13.54 0.89
N LEU A 20 37.19 -13.24 -0.38
CA LEU A 20 37.23 -14.21 -1.47
C LEU A 20 38.61 -14.88 -1.51
N LYS A 21 38.69 -16.12 -1.02
CA LYS A 21 39.94 -16.88 -0.91
C LYS A 21 40.68 -17.16 -2.23
N LYS A 22 40.02 -17.00 -3.38
CA LYS A 22 40.55 -17.29 -4.72
C LYS A 22 40.66 -16.05 -5.60
N ASP A 23 40.65 -14.87 -5.00
CA ASP A 23 40.71 -13.59 -5.68
C ASP A 23 41.97 -12.86 -5.22
N ASP A 24 42.96 -12.78 -6.11
CA ASP A 24 44.24 -12.12 -5.83
C ASP A 24 44.19 -10.62 -6.16
N SER A 25 43.03 -10.09 -6.54
CA SER A 25 42.86 -8.68 -6.85
C SER A 25 42.69 -7.83 -5.59
N LYS A 26 42.85 -6.51 -5.73
CA LYS A 26 42.55 -5.54 -4.65
C LYS A 26 41.09 -5.52 -4.18
N TYR A 27 40.22 -6.32 -4.79
CA TYR A 27 38.79 -6.41 -4.50
C TYR A 27 38.41 -7.70 -3.77
N ALA A 28 39.39 -8.50 -3.33
CA ALA A 28 39.16 -9.74 -2.59
C ALA A 28 38.25 -9.59 -1.36
N THR A 29 38.20 -8.39 -0.76
CA THR A 29 37.41 -8.08 0.43
C THR A 29 36.24 -7.14 0.09
N PRO A 30 35.03 -7.67 -0.21
CA PRO A 30 33.84 -6.84 -0.38
C PRO A 30 33.47 -6.07 0.90
N PRO A 31 32.81 -4.91 0.80
CA PRO A 31 32.24 -4.34 -0.42
C PRO A 31 33.13 -3.28 -1.09
N ARG A 32 34.30 -2.97 -0.54
CA ARG A 32 35.12 -1.84 -1.02
C ARG A 32 35.56 -2.03 -2.47
N GLY A 33 35.24 -1.06 -3.32
CA GLY A 33 35.55 -1.07 -4.74
C GLY A 33 34.61 -1.91 -5.61
N TRP A 34 33.66 -2.63 -5.00
CA TRP A 34 32.62 -3.35 -5.71
C TRP A 34 31.53 -2.40 -6.19
N ILE A 35 30.68 -2.89 -7.09
CA ILE A 35 29.61 -2.11 -7.70
C ILE A 35 28.29 -2.51 -7.06
N ILE A 36 27.56 -1.54 -6.50
CA ILE A 36 26.27 -1.72 -5.86
C ILE A 36 25.13 -1.22 -6.74
N SER A 37 24.00 -1.93 -6.72
CA SER A 37 22.74 -1.53 -7.31
C SER A 37 21.57 -1.91 -6.41
N GLU A 38 20.39 -1.35 -6.68
CA GLU A 38 19.15 -1.82 -6.09
C GLU A 38 18.92 -3.30 -6.43
N LYS A 39 18.40 -4.05 -5.45
CA LYS A 39 17.80 -5.35 -5.71
C LYS A 39 16.32 -5.12 -5.99
N PHE A 40 15.96 -5.24 -7.26
CA PHE A 40 14.57 -5.19 -7.68
C PHE A 40 13.82 -6.46 -7.22
N ASP A 41 12.49 -6.32 -7.16
CA ASP A 41 11.54 -7.34 -6.70
C ASP A 41 10.69 -7.92 -7.84
N GLY A 42 10.92 -7.58 -9.11
CA GLY A 42 10.18 -8.02 -10.30
C GLY A 42 10.55 -9.41 -10.87
N TYR A 43 10.26 -9.62 -12.16
CA TYR A 43 10.60 -10.87 -12.87
C TYR A 43 11.86 -10.71 -13.70
N ARG A 44 12.91 -11.43 -13.31
CA ARG A 44 14.14 -11.52 -14.11
C ARG A 44 13.82 -11.95 -15.54
N ALA A 45 14.27 -11.14 -16.48
CA ALA A 45 14.05 -11.33 -17.90
C ALA A 45 15.37 -11.14 -18.67
N LEU A 46 15.47 -11.84 -19.79
CA LEU A 46 16.60 -11.80 -20.71
C LEU A 46 16.07 -11.38 -22.07
N PHE A 47 16.65 -10.34 -22.66
CA PHE A 47 16.26 -9.85 -23.99
C PHE A 47 17.34 -10.16 -25.02
N CYS A 48 16.94 -10.73 -26.16
CA CYS A 48 17.81 -11.02 -27.30
C CYS A 48 17.03 -11.05 -28.62
N TYR A 49 17.75 -10.99 -29.73
CA TYR A 49 17.18 -11.24 -31.06
C TYR A 49 17.36 -12.70 -31.46
N GLU A 50 16.31 -13.26 -32.08
CA GLU A 50 16.33 -14.55 -32.78
C GLU A 50 15.98 -14.34 -34.24
N ASP A 51 16.50 -15.18 -35.12
CA ASP A 51 16.15 -15.17 -36.54
C ASP A 51 14.99 -16.13 -36.78
N ASP A 52 13.88 -15.62 -37.33
CA ASP A 52 12.70 -16.42 -37.67
C ASP A 52 12.59 -16.76 -39.17
N GLY A 53 13.59 -16.40 -39.96
CA GLY A 53 13.64 -16.57 -41.41
C GLY A 53 13.23 -15.32 -42.21
N GLU A 54 12.55 -14.35 -41.58
CA GLU A 54 12.19 -13.06 -42.19
C GLU A 54 13.04 -11.91 -41.62
N GLY A 55 13.67 -12.12 -40.47
CA GLY A 55 14.64 -11.20 -39.90
C GLY A 55 14.84 -11.39 -38.40
N PRO A 56 15.61 -10.50 -37.74
CA PRO A 56 15.81 -10.55 -36.31
C PRO A 56 14.55 -10.10 -35.54
N VAL A 57 13.96 -10.99 -34.76
CA VAL A 57 12.82 -10.74 -33.87
C VAL A 57 13.25 -10.69 -32.41
N GLY A 58 12.89 -9.59 -31.73
CA GLY A 58 13.21 -9.38 -30.32
C GLY A 58 12.35 -10.27 -29.41
N LYS A 59 12.98 -10.98 -28.47
CA LYS A 59 12.28 -11.88 -27.53
C LYS A 59 12.76 -11.69 -26.09
N PHE A 60 11.81 -11.83 -25.17
CA PHE A 60 12.07 -11.87 -23.74
C PHE A 60 11.94 -13.29 -23.20
N TYR A 61 12.92 -13.71 -22.40
CA TYR A 61 12.93 -15.01 -21.74
C TYR A 61 13.10 -14.88 -20.23
N SER A 62 12.31 -15.63 -19.47
CA SER A 62 12.61 -15.91 -18.07
C SER A 62 13.89 -16.74 -17.93
N ARG A 63 14.44 -16.79 -16.72
CA ARG A 63 15.56 -17.68 -16.37
C ARG A 63 15.37 -19.13 -16.83
N ASN A 64 14.15 -19.64 -16.75
CA ASN A 64 13.85 -21.03 -17.10
C ASN A 64 13.58 -21.22 -18.61
N GLY A 65 13.86 -20.21 -19.43
CA GLY A 65 13.63 -20.26 -20.88
C GLY A 65 12.16 -20.13 -21.29
N LYS A 66 11.26 -19.74 -20.37
CA LYS A 66 9.86 -19.44 -20.75
C LYS A 66 9.78 -18.04 -21.36
N PRO A 67 9.10 -17.85 -22.50
CA PRO A 67 8.96 -16.54 -23.12
C PRO A 67 8.03 -15.63 -22.31
N PHE A 68 8.33 -14.33 -22.30
CA PHE A 68 7.39 -13.26 -21.97
C PHE A 68 6.88 -12.64 -23.27
N ILE A 69 5.59 -12.32 -23.33
CA ILE A 69 4.93 -11.79 -24.52
C ILE A 69 4.54 -10.33 -24.24
N PRO A 70 5.43 -9.36 -24.49
CA PRO A 70 5.12 -7.93 -24.42
C PRO A 70 4.25 -7.47 -25.59
N PRO A 71 3.55 -6.33 -25.47
CA PRO A 71 2.93 -5.67 -26.61
C PRO A 71 3.99 -5.12 -27.58
N GLU A 72 3.59 -4.92 -28.84
CA GLU A 72 4.47 -4.49 -29.92
C GLU A 72 5.21 -3.19 -29.61
N TRP A 73 4.51 -2.17 -29.11
CA TRP A 73 5.11 -0.88 -28.74
C TRP A 73 6.23 -1.01 -27.69
N PHE A 74 6.14 -2.01 -26.81
CA PHE A 74 7.16 -2.25 -25.79
C PHE A 74 8.39 -2.94 -26.41
N LEU A 75 8.21 -3.82 -27.39
CA LEU A 75 9.32 -4.38 -28.18
C LEU A 75 10.02 -3.30 -28.99
N GLU A 76 9.28 -2.36 -29.56
CA GLU A 76 9.82 -1.21 -30.29
C GLU A 76 10.70 -0.29 -29.42
N SER A 77 10.52 -0.34 -28.10
CA SER A 77 11.35 0.38 -27.14
C SER A 77 12.72 -0.26 -26.85
N MET A 78 12.95 -1.47 -27.35
CA MET A 78 14.20 -2.20 -27.15
C MET A 78 15.30 -1.74 -28.12
N PRO A 79 16.59 -2.05 -27.84
CA PRO A 79 17.68 -1.63 -28.71
C PRO A 79 17.56 -2.28 -30.08
N PRO A 80 17.83 -1.54 -31.17
CA PRO A 80 17.72 -2.09 -32.53
C PRO A 80 18.69 -3.25 -32.75
N PRO A 81 18.36 -4.20 -33.65
CA PRO A 81 19.14 -5.42 -33.85
C PRO A 81 20.57 -5.16 -34.31
N GLU A 82 20.82 -4.09 -35.07
CA GLU A 82 22.16 -3.69 -35.52
C GLU A 82 23.04 -3.23 -34.34
N LEU A 83 22.42 -2.66 -33.30
CA LEU A 83 23.11 -2.19 -32.10
C LEU A 83 23.35 -3.33 -31.11
N LEU A 84 22.33 -4.15 -30.85
CA LEU A 84 22.41 -5.22 -29.87
C LEU A 84 23.22 -6.41 -30.41
N GLY A 85 23.06 -6.73 -31.69
CA GLY A 85 23.64 -7.89 -32.34
C GLY A 85 23.24 -9.19 -31.61
N LYS A 86 24.23 -10.05 -31.34
CA LYS A 86 24.02 -11.33 -30.63
C LYS A 86 24.03 -11.20 -29.10
N LYS A 87 24.10 -9.98 -28.55
CA LYS A 87 24.20 -9.78 -27.09
C LYS A 87 22.85 -10.07 -26.43
N ILE A 88 22.92 -10.60 -25.20
CA ILE A 88 21.74 -10.91 -24.39
C ILE A 88 21.75 -9.99 -23.17
N LEU A 89 20.77 -9.10 -23.10
CA LEU A 89 20.60 -8.22 -21.95
C LEU A 89 20.05 -9.00 -20.76
N ASP A 90 20.59 -8.76 -19.58
CA ASP A 90 20.11 -9.31 -18.31
C ASP A 90 19.55 -8.20 -17.44
N GLY A 91 18.28 -8.35 -17.08
CA GLY A 91 17.57 -7.36 -16.32
C GLY A 91 16.34 -7.93 -15.64
N GLU A 92 15.50 -7.03 -15.18
CA GLU A 92 14.26 -7.36 -14.51
C GLU A 92 13.12 -6.54 -15.10
N LEU A 93 12.05 -7.23 -15.52
CA LEU A 93 10.78 -6.56 -15.76
C LEU A 93 10.20 -6.17 -14.41
N TRP A 94 9.90 -4.89 -14.22
CA TRP A 94 9.67 -4.29 -12.92
C TRP A 94 8.61 -3.18 -13.01
N ALA A 95 7.66 -3.18 -12.06
CA ALA A 95 6.53 -2.24 -12.02
C ALA A 95 6.71 -1.09 -11.02
N GLY A 96 7.94 -0.86 -10.55
CA GLY A 96 8.23 0.05 -9.44
C GLY A 96 8.21 -0.62 -8.07
N ARG A 97 8.62 0.12 -7.04
CA ARG A 97 8.66 -0.36 -5.65
C ARG A 97 7.27 -0.66 -5.12
N ASP A 98 7.17 -1.66 -4.24
CA ASP A 98 5.92 -2.14 -3.63
C ASP A 98 4.85 -2.63 -4.62
N ASN A 99 5.20 -2.77 -5.91
CA ASN A 99 4.26 -3.11 -6.99
C ASN A 99 4.46 -4.53 -7.54
N PHE A 100 5.16 -5.43 -6.82
CA PHE A 100 5.38 -6.81 -7.28
C PHE A 100 4.10 -7.54 -7.73
N GLN A 101 2.96 -7.19 -7.14
CA GLN A 101 1.69 -7.85 -7.44
C GLN A 101 1.14 -7.47 -8.82
N LEU A 102 1.55 -6.31 -9.37
CA LEU A 102 1.28 -5.92 -10.76
C LEU A 102 2.09 -6.77 -11.75
N MET A 103 3.13 -7.48 -11.30
CA MET A 103 3.95 -8.33 -12.16
C MET A 103 3.19 -9.55 -12.73
N GLY A 104 1.92 -9.75 -12.36
CA GLY A 104 1.01 -10.61 -13.12
C GLY A 104 0.88 -10.23 -14.60
N ILE A 105 1.04 -8.93 -14.93
CA ILE A 105 0.93 -8.35 -16.28
C ILE A 105 1.88 -9.04 -17.26
N VAL A 106 3.16 -9.18 -16.89
CA VAL A 106 4.19 -9.71 -17.81
C VAL A 106 4.04 -11.21 -18.09
N ARG A 107 3.21 -11.91 -17.32
CA ARG A 107 2.96 -13.36 -17.45
C ARG A 107 1.72 -13.69 -18.28
N LYS A 108 0.95 -12.68 -18.73
CA LYS A 108 -0.23 -12.91 -19.56
C LYS A 108 0.17 -13.51 -20.91
N LYS A 109 -0.64 -14.43 -21.42
CA LYS A 109 -0.43 -15.03 -22.76
C LYS A 109 -0.79 -14.05 -23.88
N VAL A 110 -1.77 -13.19 -23.63
CA VAL A 110 -2.17 -12.10 -24.53
C VAL A 110 -1.91 -10.81 -23.75
N PRO A 111 -0.92 -9.99 -24.15
CA PRO A 111 -0.62 -8.74 -23.47
C PRO A 111 -1.76 -7.73 -23.69
N ILE A 112 -2.02 -6.93 -22.66
CA ILE A 112 -2.91 -5.77 -22.74
C ILE A 112 -1.99 -4.54 -22.81
N PRO A 113 -1.90 -3.82 -23.95
CA PRO A 113 -0.92 -2.77 -24.16
C PRO A 113 -0.87 -1.69 -23.05
N GLU A 114 -2.02 -1.29 -22.51
CA GLU A 114 -2.18 -0.24 -21.51
C GLU A 114 -1.59 -0.65 -20.14
N GLU A 115 -1.65 -1.95 -19.80
CA GLU A 115 -1.10 -2.44 -18.54
C GLU A 115 0.42 -2.39 -18.49
N TRP A 116 1.07 -2.40 -19.66
CA TRP A 116 2.53 -2.37 -19.78
C TRP A 116 3.11 -0.96 -19.65
N LEU A 117 2.28 0.10 -19.62
CA LEU A 117 2.73 1.50 -19.47
C LEU A 117 3.53 1.74 -18.17
N GLN A 118 3.26 0.95 -17.12
CA GLN A 118 3.96 1.04 -15.83
C GLN A 118 5.12 0.04 -15.69
N ILE A 119 5.37 -0.78 -16.70
CA ILE A 119 6.44 -1.79 -16.66
C ILE A 119 7.71 -1.18 -17.23
N GLN A 120 8.81 -1.37 -16.52
CA GLN A 120 10.16 -1.04 -16.97
C GLN A 120 10.97 -2.33 -17.09
N TYR A 121 11.93 -2.33 -18.00
CA TYR A 121 12.97 -3.34 -18.09
C TYR A 121 14.28 -2.77 -17.54
N GLN A 122 14.52 -3.03 -16.26
CA GLN A 122 15.70 -2.57 -15.51
C GLN A 122 16.88 -3.49 -15.80
N VAL A 123 17.78 -3.07 -16.70
CA VAL A 123 18.93 -3.87 -17.13
C VAL A 123 20.19 -3.56 -16.33
N TYR A 124 20.94 -4.61 -15.97
CA TYR A 124 22.12 -4.50 -15.11
C TYR A 124 23.35 -5.29 -15.60
N ASP A 125 23.25 -6.18 -16.60
CA ASP A 125 24.42 -6.84 -17.20
C ASP A 125 24.13 -7.35 -18.64
N ILE A 126 25.17 -7.89 -19.30
CA ILE A 126 25.10 -8.60 -20.58
C ILE A 126 25.64 -10.01 -20.35
N THR A 127 24.82 -11.04 -20.56
CA THR A 127 25.17 -12.42 -20.12
C THR A 127 26.31 -13.04 -20.92
N ASN A 128 26.43 -12.67 -22.19
CA ASN A 128 27.44 -13.15 -23.14
C ASN A 128 28.41 -12.05 -23.57
N GLY A 129 28.53 -10.98 -22.79
CA GLY A 129 29.53 -9.94 -23.03
C GLY A 129 30.93 -10.43 -22.68
N GLU A 130 31.93 -9.96 -23.41
CA GLU A 130 33.33 -10.25 -23.14
C GLU A 130 33.85 -9.44 -21.95
N GLY A 131 34.89 -9.94 -21.29
CA GLY A 131 35.60 -9.21 -20.24
C GLY A 131 34.92 -9.17 -18.86
N GLY A 132 35.40 -8.27 -18.02
CA GLY A 132 34.95 -8.07 -16.64
C GLY A 132 33.62 -7.32 -16.54
N PHE A 133 33.01 -7.32 -15.35
CA PHE A 133 31.71 -6.67 -15.14
C PHE A 133 31.70 -5.18 -15.53
N LEU A 134 32.76 -4.43 -15.22
CA LEU A 134 32.85 -3.01 -15.60
C LEU A 134 32.91 -2.78 -17.12
N GLU A 135 33.49 -3.70 -17.90
CA GLU A 135 33.56 -3.58 -19.35
C GLU A 135 32.19 -3.83 -19.97
N ARG A 136 31.51 -4.90 -19.54
CA ARG A 136 30.13 -5.19 -19.94
C ARG A 136 29.18 -4.07 -19.53
N LEU A 137 29.40 -3.45 -18.36
CA LEU A 137 28.57 -2.34 -17.90
C LEU A 137 28.74 -1.07 -18.74
N LYS A 138 29.96 -0.78 -19.23
CA LYS A 138 30.19 0.32 -20.16
C LYS A 138 29.45 0.09 -21.48
N ASP A 139 29.50 -1.13 -22.01
CA ASP A 139 28.78 -1.50 -23.23
C ASP A 139 27.25 -1.41 -23.02
N LEU A 140 26.75 -1.97 -21.92
CA LEU A 140 25.33 -1.88 -21.55
C LEU A 140 24.86 -0.42 -21.46
N LYS A 141 25.63 0.45 -20.80
CA LYS A 141 25.29 1.87 -20.68
C LYS A 141 25.28 2.57 -22.03
N ARG A 142 26.19 2.22 -22.94
CA ARG A 142 26.19 2.74 -24.32
C ARG A 142 24.92 2.32 -25.07
N ILE A 143 24.55 1.05 -24.97
CA ILE A 143 23.34 0.50 -25.61
C ILE A 143 22.10 1.22 -25.10
N VAL A 144 21.88 1.27 -23.78
CA VAL A 144 20.70 1.93 -23.18
C VAL A 144 20.66 3.41 -23.54
N ASN A 145 21.77 4.15 -23.42
CA ASN A 145 21.79 5.58 -23.75
C ASN A 145 21.44 5.86 -25.22
N PHE A 146 21.89 5.02 -26.15
CA PHE A 146 21.51 5.16 -27.56
C PHE A 146 20.01 4.89 -27.73
N THR A 147 19.52 3.78 -27.16
CA THR A 147 18.11 3.39 -27.27
C THR A 147 17.17 4.43 -26.67
N SER A 148 17.47 4.97 -25.47
CA SER A 148 16.64 6.00 -24.84
C SER A 148 16.59 7.30 -25.67
N LYS A 149 17.70 7.68 -26.33
CA LYS A 149 17.70 8.83 -27.25
C LYS A 149 16.92 8.56 -28.52
N SER A 150 17.08 7.36 -29.09
CA SER A 150 16.33 6.92 -30.27
C SER A 150 14.83 6.91 -29.97
N TRP A 151 14.42 6.33 -28.84
CA TRP A 151 13.04 6.34 -28.35
C TRP A 151 12.43 7.74 -28.35
N ALA A 152 13.10 8.71 -27.73
CA ALA A 152 12.59 10.08 -27.65
C ALA A 152 12.40 10.74 -29.04
N LEU A 153 13.29 10.44 -30.00
CA LEU A 153 13.18 10.93 -31.37
C LEU A 153 12.06 10.24 -32.14
N ARG A 154 12.01 8.90 -32.10
CA ARG A 154 11.01 8.08 -32.79
C ARG A 154 9.59 8.39 -32.29
N LEU A 155 9.44 8.60 -30.97
CA LEU A 155 8.18 9.04 -30.37
C LEU A 155 7.76 10.42 -30.86
N LYS A 156 8.70 11.37 -30.94
CA LYS A 156 8.43 12.72 -31.49
C LYS A 156 8.02 12.67 -32.97
N ASN A 157 8.52 11.70 -33.71
CA ASN A 157 8.23 11.49 -35.13
C ASN A 157 6.99 10.61 -35.37
N GLU A 158 6.31 10.14 -34.31
CA GLU A 158 5.13 9.27 -34.40
C GLU A 158 5.40 7.95 -35.16
N GLU A 159 6.61 7.40 -35.04
CA GLU A 159 7.04 6.22 -35.80
C GLU A 159 6.42 4.89 -35.31
N PHE A 160 5.76 4.88 -34.15
CA PHE A 160 5.11 3.70 -33.59
C PHE A 160 3.96 4.10 -32.65
N TYR A 161 3.00 3.19 -32.47
CA TYR A 161 1.82 3.40 -31.64
C TYR A 161 2.13 3.26 -30.14
N ILE A 162 1.59 4.15 -29.30
CA ILE A 162 1.53 3.98 -27.85
C ILE A 162 0.06 4.07 -27.41
N PRO A 163 -0.40 3.25 -26.44
CA PRO A 163 -1.79 3.25 -26.01
C PRO A 163 -2.32 4.53 -25.34
N ASP A 164 -1.44 5.48 -25.00
CA ASP A 164 -1.76 6.72 -24.29
C ASP A 164 -0.85 7.85 -24.78
N ASP A 165 -1.41 9.06 -24.98
CA ASP A 165 -0.71 10.28 -25.44
C ASP A 165 0.08 10.96 -24.30
N SER A 166 0.08 10.36 -23.10
CA SER A 166 0.87 10.85 -21.96
C SER A 166 2.37 10.69 -22.19
N LYS A 167 3.17 11.61 -21.60
CA LYS A 167 4.64 11.52 -21.66
C LYS A 167 5.11 10.24 -20.96
N ILE A 168 5.47 9.24 -21.74
CA ILE A 168 6.02 7.98 -21.26
C ILE A 168 7.55 7.96 -21.35
N GLU A 169 8.18 7.63 -20.23
CA GLU A 169 9.62 7.40 -20.17
C GLU A 169 9.99 6.08 -20.89
N PRO A 170 11.20 5.97 -21.48
CA PRO A 170 11.60 4.75 -22.19
C PRO A 170 11.55 3.52 -21.26
N PRO A 171 10.83 2.45 -21.63
CA PRO A 171 10.75 1.23 -20.82
C PRO A 171 12.09 0.56 -20.56
N LEU A 172 13.06 0.64 -21.47
CA LEU A 172 14.42 0.17 -21.24
C LEU A 172 15.19 1.13 -20.34
N VAL A 173 15.49 0.70 -19.11
CA VAL A 173 16.15 1.54 -18.11
C VAL A 173 17.44 0.89 -17.62
N PHE A 174 18.51 1.68 -17.56
CA PHE A 174 19.77 1.25 -16.97
C PHE A 174 19.66 1.27 -15.44
N ALA A 175 19.75 0.11 -14.79
CA ALA A 175 19.74 0.01 -13.34
C ALA A 175 20.94 0.75 -12.76
N GLU A 176 20.71 1.71 -11.86
CA GLU A 176 21.77 2.56 -11.31
C GLU A 176 22.88 1.72 -10.65
N GLN A 177 24.13 1.99 -11.02
CA GLN A 177 25.31 1.30 -10.52
C GLN A 177 26.24 2.31 -9.85
N LYS A 178 26.59 2.09 -8.58
CA LYS A 178 27.54 2.93 -7.82
C LYS A 178 28.75 2.14 -7.39
N ARG A 179 29.93 2.77 -7.42
CA ARG A 179 31.13 2.18 -6.83
C ARG A 179 31.11 2.40 -5.32
N VAL A 180 31.18 1.32 -4.55
CA VAL A 180 31.24 1.36 -3.10
C VAL A 180 32.63 1.81 -2.64
N THR A 181 32.71 2.90 -1.89
CA THR A 181 33.98 3.41 -1.33
C THR A 181 34.33 2.77 0.01
N GLY A 182 33.32 2.27 0.74
CA GLY A 182 33.47 1.56 2.01
C GLY A 182 32.12 1.07 2.55
N GLU A 183 32.14 0.35 3.68
CA GLU A 183 30.94 -0.23 4.28
C GLU A 183 29.89 0.82 4.68
N LYS A 184 30.32 1.99 5.16
CA LYS A 184 29.40 3.08 5.53
C LYS A 184 28.52 3.53 4.37
N MET A 185 29.13 3.82 3.21
CA MET A 185 28.41 4.20 2.00
C MET A 185 27.45 3.08 1.54
N MET A 186 27.86 1.81 1.68
CA MET A 186 27.00 0.68 1.35
C MET A 186 25.77 0.63 2.26
N LYS A 187 25.95 0.78 3.58
CA LYS A 187 24.87 0.81 4.57
C LYS A 187 23.92 1.99 4.34
N GLU A 188 24.44 3.18 4.02
CA GLU A 188 23.62 4.36 3.70
C GLU A 188 22.79 4.14 2.42
N PHE A 189 23.42 3.59 1.37
CA PHE A 189 22.70 3.25 0.14
C PHE A 189 21.63 2.18 0.40
N TYR A 190 21.97 1.13 1.13
CA TYR A 190 21.04 0.08 1.53
C TYR A 190 19.85 0.64 2.33
N GLN A 191 20.11 1.45 3.36
CA GLN A 191 19.07 2.04 4.20
C GLN A 191 18.15 2.95 3.37
N ASN A 192 18.69 3.76 2.47
CA ASN A 192 17.90 4.59 1.57
C ASN A 192 16.98 3.74 0.68
N ILE A 193 17.46 2.61 0.14
CA ILE A 193 16.62 1.69 -0.65
C ILE A 193 15.48 1.14 0.21
N ILE A 194 15.76 0.65 1.43
CA ILE A 194 14.75 0.10 2.33
C ILE A 194 13.72 1.16 2.76
N ASP A 195 14.16 2.36 3.13
CA ASP A 195 13.29 3.45 3.58
C ASP A 195 12.30 3.89 2.50
N ASN A 196 12.67 3.70 1.23
CA ASN A 196 11.82 4.00 0.09
C ASN A 196 11.07 2.78 -0.47
N GLY A 197 11.01 1.65 0.27
CA GLY A 197 10.22 0.47 -0.10
C GLY A 197 10.91 -0.54 -1.02
N GLY A 198 12.24 -0.49 -1.18
CA GLY A 198 12.99 -1.46 -1.98
C GLY A 198 13.33 -2.76 -1.22
N GLU A 199 13.65 -3.84 -1.95
CA GLU A 199 13.86 -5.18 -1.36
C GLU A 199 15.25 -5.36 -0.71
N GLY A 200 16.23 -4.58 -1.15
CA GLY A 200 17.62 -4.66 -0.71
C GLY A 200 18.58 -4.23 -1.79
N VAL A 201 19.83 -4.70 -1.71
CA VAL A 201 20.89 -4.30 -2.66
C VAL A 201 21.64 -5.50 -3.20
N MET A 202 22.12 -5.36 -4.44
CA MET A 202 23.02 -6.29 -5.11
C MET A 202 24.42 -5.67 -5.15
N ILE A 203 25.46 -6.46 -4.87
CA ILE A 203 26.85 -5.99 -4.89
C ILE A 203 27.68 -6.94 -5.75
N LYS A 204 28.36 -6.43 -6.78
CA LYS A 204 29.03 -7.24 -7.80
C LYS A 204 30.50 -6.88 -7.95
N HIS A 205 31.32 -7.91 -8.15
CA HIS A 205 32.77 -7.77 -8.28
C HIS A 205 33.11 -7.07 -9.61
N PRO A 206 33.94 -6.01 -9.61
CA PRO A 206 34.12 -5.16 -10.78
C PRO A 206 34.82 -5.86 -11.95
N LEU A 207 35.64 -6.88 -11.68
CA LEU A 207 36.40 -7.62 -12.69
C LEU A 207 35.82 -9.02 -12.98
N SER A 208 34.67 -9.38 -12.41
CA SER A 208 34.17 -10.75 -12.60
C SER A 208 33.62 -10.96 -14.01
N ALA A 209 34.04 -12.06 -14.64
CA ALA A 209 33.36 -12.62 -15.80
C ALA A 209 31.91 -13.00 -15.45
N TYR A 210 31.03 -13.00 -16.45
CA TYR A 210 29.69 -13.55 -16.27
C TYR A 210 29.79 -15.08 -16.18
N CYS A 211 29.10 -15.70 -15.23
CA CYS A 211 29.09 -17.15 -15.08
C CYS A 211 27.67 -17.67 -14.82
N ASP A 212 27.36 -18.87 -15.31
CA ASP A 212 26.10 -19.53 -14.98
C ASP A 212 26.12 -20.06 -13.53
N GLY A 213 24.99 -19.90 -12.85
CA GLY A 213 24.81 -20.40 -11.49
C GLY A 213 25.25 -19.44 -10.38
N ARG A 214 25.31 -19.97 -9.15
CA ARG A 214 25.55 -19.17 -7.94
C ARG A 214 27.03 -18.83 -7.78
N SER A 215 27.34 -17.54 -7.69
CA SER A 215 28.71 -17.03 -7.66
C SER A 215 28.99 -16.23 -6.39
N SER A 216 30.21 -16.31 -5.87
CA SER A 216 30.70 -15.42 -4.80
C SER A 216 31.08 -14.04 -5.28
N TYR A 217 31.14 -13.82 -6.60
CA TYR A 217 31.41 -12.53 -7.22
C TYR A 217 30.15 -11.68 -7.43
N MET A 218 28.97 -12.20 -7.05
CA MET A 218 27.72 -11.45 -6.98
C MET A 218 27.06 -11.74 -5.64
N LEU A 219 26.81 -10.68 -4.87
CA LEU A 219 26.31 -10.75 -3.52
C LEU A 219 25.01 -9.97 -3.40
N LYS A 220 24.20 -10.28 -2.38
CA LYS A 220 22.98 -9.56 -2.03
C LYS A 220 22.96 -9.27 -0.53
N VAL A 221 22.32 -8.17 -0.15
CA VAL A 221 22.10 -7.76 1.25
C VAL A 221 20.60 -7.57 1.47
N LYS A 222 20.08 -8.15 2.56
CA LYS A 222 18.65 -8.14 2.94
C LYS A 222 18.50 -7.75 4.43
N PRO A 223 17.29 -7.32 4.88
CA PRO A 223 17.05 -6.98 6.28
C PRO A 223 17.38 -8.12 7.25
N THR A 224 18.00 -7.78 8.39
CA THR A 224 18.23 -8.68 9.53
C THR A 224 17.30 -8.30 10.69
N PHE A 225 16.91 -9.29 11.50
CA PHE A 225 16.09 -9.12 12.70
C PHE A 225 16.94 -9.41 13.93
N ASP A 226 16.91 -8.55 14.96
CA ASP A 226 17.51 -8.81 16.27
C ASP A 226 16.50 -9.46 17.24
N ARG A 227 16.99 -10.37 18.08
CA ARG A 227 16.20 -11.20 19.02
C ARG A 227 17.04 -11.59 20.23
N GLU A 228 16.38 -12.08 21.28
CA GLU A 228 17.02 -12.51 22.52
C GLU A 228 17.06 -14.03 22.67
N ALA A 229 18.15 -14.53 23.28
CA ALA A 229 18.31 -15.93 23.60
C ALA A 229 19.11 -16.11 24.90
N GLU A 230 18.91 -17.24 25.56
CA GLU A 230 19.71 -17.70 26.69
C GLU A 230 20.80 -18.66 26.20
N ILE A 231 22.03 -18.49 26.69
CA ILE A 231 23.12 -19.45 26.46
C ILE A 231 22.90 -20.67 27.35
N ILE A 232 22.72 -21.83 26.74
CA ILE A 232 22.49 -23.10 27.45
C ILE A 232 23.70 -24.03 27.42
N ASP A 233 24.57 -23.92 26.41
CA ASP A 233 25.80 -24.72 26.31
C ASP A 233 26.82 -24.07 25.34
N TYR A 234 27.98 -24.71 25.16
CA TYR A 234 29.07 -24.25 24.32
C TYR A 234 29.53 -25.33 23.34
N LYS A 235 29.77 -24.94 22.10
CA LYS A 235 30.44 -25.78 21.12
C LYS A 235 31.86 -25.28 20.89
N MET A 236 32.84 -26.14 21.12
CA MET A 236 34.26 -25.82 20.89
C MET A 236 34.58 -25.75 19.39
N GLY A 237 35.59 -24.95 19.02
CA GLY A 237 36.07 -24.87 17.65
C GLY A 237 36.70 -26.19 17.19
N ASP A 238 36.48 -26.54 15.93
CA ASP A 238 36.99 -27.78 15.37
C ASP A 238 38.54 -27.83 15.44
N PRO A 239 39.14 -29.02 15.61
CA PRO A 239 40.60 -29.19 15.76
C PRO A 239 41.42 -28.59 14.60
N ASP A 240 40.86 -28.61 13.39
CA ASP A 240 41.49 -28.09 12.17
C ASP A 240 41.13 -26.62 11.89
N SER A 241 40.39 -25.97 12.79
CA SER A 241 40.00 -24.57 12.66
C SER A 241 40.97 -23.64 13.39
N LYS A 242 41.00 -22.37 12.99
CA LYS A 242 41.71 -21.31 13.72
C LYS A 242 41.20 -21.08 15.16
N TYR A 243 40.09 -21.73 15.53
CA TYR A 243 39.49 -21.66 16.86
C TYR A 243 39.69 -22.96 17.66
N ASN A 244 40.61 -23.84 17.25
CA ASN A 244 40.97 -25.02 18.03
C ASN A 244 41.35 -24.64 19.47
N GLY A 245 40.75 -25.32 20.45
CA GLY A 245 40.90 -25.00 21.88
C GLY A 245 40.18 -23.74 22.36
N MET A 246 39.43 -23.06 21.49
CA MET A 246 38.63 -21.87 21.81
C MET A 246 37.14 -22.13 21.56
N LEU A 247 36.26 -21.24 22.05
CA LEU A 247 34.84 -21.32 21.75
C LEU A 247 34.61 -21.22 20.24
N GLY A 248 33.84 -22.16 19.68
CA GLY A 248 33.39 -22.19 18.28
C GLY A 248 32.04 -21.48 18.10
N SER A 249 31.04 -21.86 18.88
CA SER A 249 29.72 -21.23 18.89
C SER A 249 29.05 -21.37 20.26
N PHE A 250 28.18 -20.44 20.63
CA PHE A 250 27.23 -20.67 21.71
C PHE A 250 26.14 -21.64 21.24
N ILE A 251 25.59 -22.43 22.16
CA ILE A 251 24.35 -23.17 21.98
C ILE A 251 23.31 -22.42 22.80
N CYS A 252 22.26 -21.98 22.13
CA CYS A 252 21.30 -21.05 22.68
C CYS A 252 19.87 -21.55 22.54
N ARG A 253 19.01 -21.06 23.42
CA ARG A 253 17.57 -21.24 23.38
C ARG A 253 16.89 -19.87 23.24
N PRO A 254 15.89 -19.70 22.36
CA PRO A 254 15.21 -18.42 22.19
C PRO A 254 14.47 -17.96 23.45
N LEU A 255 14.29 -16.64 23.58
CA LEU A 255 13.35 -16.04 24.52
C LEU A 255 12.11 -15.51 23.79
N LYS A 256 10.96 -15.56 24.48
CA LYS A 256 9.69 -14.93 24.06
C LYS A 256 9.45 -13.68 24.88
N ASN A 257 9.11 -12.56 24.24
CA ASN A 257 8.84 -11.28 24.91
C ASN A 257 7.37 -11.12 25.26
N HIS A 258 7.08 -10.76 26.50
CA HIS A 258 5.74 -10.50 27.05
C HIS A 258 5.56 -9.02 27.44
N ASP A 259 6.21 -8.11 26.70
CA ASP A 259 6.32 -6.66 26.94
C ASP A 259 7.09 -6.26 28.20
N THR A 260 6.73 -6.82 29.37
CA THR A 260 7.28 -6.45 30.68
C THR A 260 8.29 -7.45 31.24
N TYR A 261 8.39 -8.64 30.64
CA TYR A 261 9.36 -9.67 30.97
C TYR A 261 9.52 -10.63 29.77
N MET A 262 10.53 -11.49 29.81
CA MET A 262 10.73 -12.54 28.83
C MET A 262 10.56 -13.92 29.46
N SER A 263 10.23 -14.93 28.65
CA SER A 263 10.19 -16.32 29.07
C SER A 263 11.03 -17.20 28.16
N VAL A 264 11.62 -18.24 28.74
CA VAL A 264 12.43 -19.22 28.02
C VAL A 264 11.54 -20.08 27.10
N ASP A 265 11.91 -20.20 25.83
CA ASP A 265 11.19 -21.08 24.90
C ASP A 265 11.50 -22.55 25.21
N GLN A 266 10.52 -23.30 25.71
CA GLN A 266 10.73 -24.67 26.19
C GLN A 266 10.82 -25.73 25.06
N ASP A 267 10.65 -25.34 23.80
CA ASP A 267 10.76 -26.27 22.67
C ASP A 267 12.23 -26.56 22.31
N ASP A 268 12.67 -27.79 22.55
CA ASP A 268 14.02 -28.26 22.21
C ASP A 268 14.29 -28.28 20.70
N GLU A 269 13.25 -28.37 19.85
CA GLU A 269 13.43 -28.25 18.39
C GLU A 269 13.94 -26.86 17.98
N HIS A 270 13.79 -25.85 18.85
CA HIS A 270 14.21 -24.47 18.60
C HIS A 270 15.63 -24.16 19.06
N ILE A 271 16.33 -25.10 19.73
CA ILE A 271 17.73 -24.91 20.14
C ILE A 271 18.62 -24.70 18.91
N PHE A 272 19.52 -23.73 18.99
CA PHE A 272 20.35 -23.34 17.85
C PHE A 272 21.76 -22.94 18.25
N THR A 273 22.68 -23.06 17.29
CA THR A 273 24.06 -22.62 17.47
C THR A 273 24.24 -21.20 16.98
N LEU A 274 24.90 -20.37 17.78
CA LEU A 274 25.13 -18.96 17.49
C LEU A 274 26.63 -18.66 17.32
N SER A 275 26.98 -18.07 16.18
CA SER A 275 28.35 -17.66 15.84
C SER A 275 28.53 -16.14 15.99
N GLY A 276 29.67 -15.58 15.56
CA GLY A 276 29.86 -14.12 15.50
C GLY A 276 30.62 -13.47 16.66
N MET A 277 31.09 -14.24 17.65
CA MET A 277 31.92 -13.73 18.74
C MET A 277 33.33 -13.35 18.27
N ASP A 278 33.90 -12.31 18.87
CA ASP A 278 35.29 -11.89 18.70
C ASP A 278 36.29 -12.81 19.44
N ASP A 279 37.58 -12.70 19.12
CA ASP A 279 38.62 -13.55 19.72
C ASP A 279 38.75 -13.36 21.24
N LYS A 280 38.46 -12.15 21.75
CA LYS A 280 38.49 -11.85 23.19
C LYS A 280 37.41 -12.64 23.92
N THR A 281 36.19 -12.65 23.38
CA THR A 281 35.06 -13.43 23.89
C THR A 281 35.35 -14.91 23.79
N ARG A 282 35.86 -15.39 22.64
CA ARG A 282 36.15 -16.82 22.44
C ARG A 282 37.17 -17.41 23.41
N LYS A 283 38.13 -16.61 23.88
CA LYS A 283 39.13 -17.03 24.89
C LYS A 283 38.58 -17.00 26.32
N ASN A 284 37.63 -16.12 26.62
CA ASN A 284 37.19 -15.84 28.00
C ASN A 284 35.71 -16.19 28.27
N TYR A 285 35.05 -16.87 27.34
CA TYR A 285 33.60 -17.06 27.32
C TYR A 285 33.03 -17.63 28.63
N LYS A 286 33.71 -18.59 29.28
CA LYS A 286 33.23 -19.15 30.55
C LYS A 286 33.11 -18.11 31.66
N ARG A 287 33.94 -17.06 31.62
CA ARG A 287 33.92 -15.96 32.58
C ARG A 287 33.01 -14.82 32.12
N THR A 288 32.99 -14.51 30.83
CA THR A 288 32.26 -13.34 30.30
C THR A 288 30.82 -13.64 29.90
N HIS A 289 30.51 -14.88 29.52
CA HIS A 289 29.22 -15.35 29.03
C HIS A 289 28.91 -16.74 29.63
N PRO A 290 28.82 -16.88 30.96
CA PRO A 290 28.46 -18.14 31.59
C PRO A 290 27.09 -18.66 31.10
N ILE A 291 26.81 -19.95 31.32
CA ILE A 291 25.50 -20.54 31.01
C ILE A 291 24.43 -19.77 31.80
N GLY A 292 23.30 -19.49 31.17
CA GLY A 292 22.24 -18.61 31.68
C GLY A 292 22.39 -17.14 31.27
N THR A 293 23.48 -16.75 30.61
CA THR A 293 23.64 -15.39 30.09
C THR A 293 22.63 -15.13 28.98
N ILE A 294 21.87 -14.04 29.12
CA ILE A 294 20.96 -13.56 28.08
C ILE A 294 21.73 -12.70 27.08
N ILE A 295 21.50 -12.96 25.80
CA ILE A 295 22.21 -12.32 24.69
C ILE A 295 21.24 -11.86 23.62
N THR A 296 21.58 -10.77 22.93
CA THR A 296 20.94 -10.38 21.67
C THR A 296 21.70 -11.02 20.50
N TYR A 297 20.95 -11.53 19.52
CA TYR A 297 21.46 -12.06 18.28
C TYR A 297 20.68 -11.54 17.07
N GLU A 298 21.34 -11.43 15.92
CA GLU A 298 20.71 -11.11 14.64
C GLU A 298 20.51 -12.37 13.79
N CYS A 299 19.41 -12.44 13.03
CA CYS A 299 19.16 -13.52 12.07
C CYS A 299 18.44 -13.01 10.81
N SER A 300 18.50 -13.78 9.72
CA SER A 300 17.88 -13.41 8.44
C SER A 300 16.51 -14.09 8.22
N GLY A 301 15.83 -14.47 9.30
CA GLY A 301 14.59 -15.26 9.31
C GLY A 301 14.76 -16.66 9.91
N PHE A 302 13.71 -17.48 9.89
CA PHE A 302 13.66 -18.79 10.56
C PHE A 302 13.49 -19.95 9.57
N THR A 303 13.88 -21.16 9.97
CA THR A 303 13.55 -22.41 9.27
C THR A 303 12.10 -22.81 9.54
N ASP A 304 11.59 -23.82 8.81
CA ASP A 304 10.25 -24.37 9.04
C ASP A 304 10.02 -24.90 10.45
N LYS A 305 11.10 -25.21 11.17
CA LYS A 305 11.11 -25.66 12.56
C LYS A 305 11.37 -24.51 13.55
N GLY A 306 11.22 -23.25 13.15
CA GLY A 306 11.39 -22.12 14.07
C GLY A 306 12.83 -21.79 14.47
N VAL A 307 13.84 -22.51 13.95
CA VAL A 307 15.27 -22.25 14.21
C VAL A 307 15.79 -21.04 13.43
N PRO A 308 16.54 -20.10 14.04
CA PRO A 308 17.12 -18.95 13.34
C PRO A 308 18.08 -19.33 12.20
N ARG A 309 17.95 -18.67 11.05
CA ARG A 309 18.89 -18.79 9.92
C ARG A 309 19.99 -17.73 10.03
N PHE A 310 21.23 -18.20 9.94
CA PHE A 310 22.44 -17.37 9.97
C PHE A 310 22.56 -16.50 11.24
N GLY A 311 22.21 -17.07 12.41
CA GLY A 311 22.28 -16.38 13.70
C GLY A 311 23.69 -15.85 14.03
N ARG A 312 23.77 -14.58 14.45
CA ARG A 312 25.00 -13.92 14.90
C ARG A 312 24.84 -13.23 16.25
N TYR A 313 25.75 -13.52 17.16
CA TYR A 313 25.88 -12.85 18.44
C TYR A 313 26.14 -11.35 18.26
N VAL A 314 25.42 -10.54 19.04
CA VAL A 314 25.56 -9.07 19.06
C VAL A 314 26.11 -8.60 20.41
N ARG A 315 25.39 -8.85 21.51
CA ARG A 315 25.73 -8.34 22.85
C ARG A 315 25.09 -9.16 23.97
N ILE A 316 25.57 -9.00 25.20
CA ILE A 316 24.90 -9.43 26.44
C ILE A 316 23.73 -8.48 26.75
N ARG A 317 22.66 -9.02 27.35
CA ARG A 317 21.53 -8.29 27.93
C ARG A 317 21.46 -8.60 29.43
N ASP A 318 21.67 -7.59 30.26
CA ASP A 318 21.56 -7.65 31.73
C ASP A 318 20.33 -6.92 32.28
N ASP A 319 19.58 -6.27 31.39
CA ASP A 319 18.39 -5.47 31.65
C ASP A 319 17.07 -6.24 31.48
N VAL A 320 17.13 -7.52 31.16
CA VAL A 320 15.95 -8.36 30.85
C VAL A 320 15.55 -9.21 32.06
N ILE A 321 14.28 -9.13 32.45
CA ILE A 321 13.70 -9.99 33.49
C ILE A 321 13.15 -11.25 32.84
N VAL A 322 13.70 -12.42 33.19
CA VAL A 322 13.19 -13.73 32.71
C VAL A 322 12.30 -14.37 33.79
N LYS A 323 11.09 -14.81 33.44
CA LYS A 323 10.14 -15.49 34.35
C LYS A 323 9.59 -16.78 33.72
N GLU A 324 9.15 -17.70 34.57
CA GLU A 324 8.28 -18.80 34.13
C GLU A 324 6.94 -18.22 33.69
N HIS A 325 6.60 -18.41 32.41
CA HIS A 325 5.32 -17.99 31.87
C HIS A 325 4.32 -19.15 32.01
N VAL A 326 3.32 -18.96 32.86
CA VAL A 326 2.19 -19.88 32.99
C VAL A 326 1.25 -19.61 31.82
N VAL A 327 1.29 -20.50 30.82
CA VAL A 327 0.36 -20.44 29.68
C VAL A 327 -1.02 -20.82 30.20
N ASP A 328 -1.91 -19.85 30.36
CA ASP A 328 -3.33 -20.16 30.44
C ASP A 328 -3.75 -20.70 29.07
N ALA A 329 -4.05 -22.00 29.02
CA ALA A 329 -4.39 -22.69 27.78
C ALA A 329 -5.68 -22.15 27.14
N ASP A 330 -6.48 -21.38 27.89
CA ASP A 330 -7.69 -20.73 27.42
C ASP A 330 -7.51 -19.23 27.13
N SER A 331 -6.28 -18.70 27.25
CA SER A 331 -5.98 -17.28 26.94
C SER A 331 -6.24 -16.96 25.47
N ARG A 332 -6.69 -15.72 25.23
CA ARG A 332 -6.93 -15.11 23.91
C ARG A 332 -6.19 -13.77 23.73
N GLU A 333 -5.40 -13.37 24.72
CA GLU A 333 -4.82 -12.03 24.78
C GLU A 333 -3.88 -11.76 23.60
N ILE A 334 -3.03 -12.73 23.25
CA ILE A 334 -2.06 -12.61 22.16
C ILE A 334 -2.79 -12.64 20.81
N LEU A 335 -3.79 -13.51 20.65
CA LEU A 335 -4.62 -13.60 19.46
C LEU A 335 -5.37 -12.29 19.21
N ASP A 336 -5.95 -11.70 20.25
CA ASP A 336 -6.67 -10.43 20.14
C ASP A 336 -5.70 -9.29 19.79
N LYS A 337 -4.48 -9.30 20.33
CA LYS A 337 -3.42 -8.36 19.94
C LYS A 337 -3.03 -8.51 18.47
N VAL A 338 -2.79 -9.73 17.98
CA VAL A 338 -2.52 -10.02 16.56
C VAL A 338 -3.65 -9.50 15.67
N VAL A 339 -4.90 -9.81 16.02
CA VAL A 339 -6.09 -9.36 15.30
C VAL A 339 -6.19 -7.84 15.29
N SER A 340 -5.89 -7.17 16.40
CA SER A 340 -5.92 -5.70 16.49
C SER A 340 -4.91 -5.05 15.53
N ILE A 341 -3.67 -5.54 15.51
CA ILE A 341 -2.59 -5.04 14.66
C ILE A 341 -2.95 -5.27 13.18
N PHE A 342 -3.38 -6.48 12.81
CA PHE A 342 -3.69 -6.80 11.42
C PHE A 342 -4.96 -6.08 10.93
N ASN A 343 -5.93 -5.81 11.80
CA ASN A 343 -7.06 -4.94 11.47
C ASN A 343 -6.62 -3.49 11.22
N TYR A 344 -5.67 -2.98 12.00
CA TYR A 344 -5.11 -1.65 11.75
C TYR A 344 -4.38 -1.61 10.40
N LEU A 345 -3.52 -2.59 10.11
CA LEU A 345 -2.81 -2.70 8.83
C LEU A 345 -3.81 -2.79 7.67
N GLU A 346 -4.86 -3.61 7.77
CA GLU A 346 -5.92 -3.67 6.76
C GLU A 346 -6.53 -2.29 6.51
N LYS A 347 -6.95 -1.58 7.57
CA LYS A 347 -7.55 -0.25 7.47
C LYS A 347 -6.59 0.76 6.86
N TYR A 348 -5.34 0.79 7.33
CA TYR A 348 -4.32 1.70 6.81
C TYR A 348 -4.06 1.46 5.33
N TYR A 349 -3.82 0.22 4.92
CA TYR A 349 -3.56 -0.09 3.50
C TYR A 349 -4.79 0.15 2.64
N LYS A 350 -5.99 -0.10 3.17
CA LYS A 350 -7.26 0.23 2.50
C LYS A 350 -7.43 1.74 2.32
N GLY A 351 -7.13 2.54 3.34
CA GLY A 351 -7.17 4.01 3.30
C GLY A 351 -6.12 4.62 2.38
N ASN A 352 -4.94 4.00 2.30
CA ASN A 352 -3.87 4.37 1.36
C ASN A 352 -4.02 3.74 -0.04
N TYR A 353 -5.16 3.08 -0.31
CA TYR A 353 -5.46 2.45 -1.60
C TYR A 353 -4.50 1.35 -2.07
N ASP A 354 -3.75 0.74 -1.14
CA ASP A 354 -3.02 -0.50 -1.36
C ASP A 354 -4.00 -1.68 -1.25
N THR A 355 -4.78 -1.86 -2.32
CA THR A 355 -5.84 -2.87 -2.38
C THR A 355 -5.33 -4.30 -2.25
N PHE A 356 -4.05 -4.55 -2.55
CA PHE A 356 -3.47 -5.89 -2.45
C PHE A 356 -3.10 -6.23 -1.01
N ARG A 357 -2.37 -5.35 -0.31
CA ARG A 357 -2.07 -5.56 1.11
C ARG A 357 -3.34 -5.54 1.94
N ALA A 358 -4.28 -4.63 1.63
CA ALA A 358 -5.59 -4.63 2.26
C ALA A 358 -6.34 -5.96 2.06
N LYS A 359 -6.37 -6.52 0.84
CA LYS A 359 -6.98 -7.86 0.61
C LYS A 359 -6.23 -8.98 1.33
N THR A 360 -4.90 -8.89 1.41
CA THR A 360 -4.08 -9.86 2.13
C THR A 360 -4.45 -9.85 3.61
N TYR A 361 -4.39 -8.69 4.28
CA TYR A 361 -4.77 -8.54 5.68
C TYR A 361 -6.25 -8.86 5.91
N MET A 362 -7.16 -8.51 5.00
CA MET A 362 -8.57 -8.92 5.07
C MET A 362 -8.75 -10.44 5.04
N SER A 363 -8.01 -11.15 4.17
CA SER A 363 -8.03 -12.63 4.13
C SER A 363 -7.45 -13.22 5.42
N VAL A 364 -6.38 -12.64 5.96
CA VAL A 364 -5.78 -13.08 7.22
C VAL A 364 -6.72 -12.81 8.39
N ASN A 365 -7.32 -11.62 8.49
CA ASN A 365 -8.29 -11.27 9.53
C ASN A 365 -9.50 -12.20 9.49
N LYS A 366 -9.95 -12.60 8.29
CA LYS A 366 -11.01 -13.62 8.15
C LYS A 366 -10.58 -14.99 8.66
N ALA A 367 -9.33 -15.39 8.41
CA ALA A 367 -8.78 -16.64 8.92
C ALA A 367 -8.62 -16.62 10.45
N LEU A 368 -8.09 -15.52 11.01
CA LEU A 368 -7.89 -15.34 12.45
C LEU A 368 -9.20 -15.34 13.24
N LYS A 369 -10.33 -14.92 12.64
CA LYS A 369 -11.67 -15.05 13.26
C LYS A 369 -12.07 -16.49 13.57
N GLY A 370 -11.49 -17.46 12.88
CA GLY A 370 -11.73 -18.89 13.13
C GLY A 370 -10.94 -19.45 14.30
N LEU A 371 -9.98 -18.71 14.84
CA LEU A 371 -9.19 -19.10 16.00
C LEU A 371 -9.85 -18.60 17.29
N SER A 372 -9.68 -19.36 18.36
CA SER A 372 -10.32 -19.14 19.66
C SER A 372 -9.33 -18.87 20.79
N LYS A 373 -8.09 -19.37 20.66
CA LYS A 373 -7.08 -19.38 21.74
C LYS A 373 -5.68 -19.03 21.23
N ASP A 374 -4.83 -18.56 22.14
CA ASP A 374 -3.44 -18.21 21.88
C ASP A 374 -2.60 -19.44 21.47
N THR A 375 -2.94 -20.62 21.98
CA THR A 375 -2.26 -21.88 21.63
C THR A 375 -2.39 -22.25 20.14
N GLU A 376 -3.38 -21.68 19.43
CA GLU A 376 -3.60 -21.91 18.01
C GLU A 376 -2.72 -21.01 17.11
N LEU A 377 -1.94 -20.10 17.69
CA LEU A 377 -0.98 -19.25 16.97
C LEU A 377 0.35 -19.95 16.66
N ASP A 378 0.48 -21.25 16.96
CA ASP A 378 1.69 -22.00 16.64
C ASP A 378 1.87 -22.17 15.12
N ALA A 379 3.11 -22.17 14.66
CA ALA A 379 3.43 -22.20 13.23
C ALA A 379 2.95 -23.48 12.51
N LYS A 380 2.88 -24.62 13.21
CA LYS A 380 2.39 -25.89 12.64
C LYS A 380 0.88 -25.81 12.42
N HIS A 381 0.12 -25.30 13.39
CA HIS A 381 -1.33 -25.09 13.22
C HIS A 381 -1.62 -24.05 12.13
N LEU A 382 -0.97 -22.88 12.17
CA LEU A 382 -1.22 -21.79 11.22
C LEU A 382 -0.93 -22.16 9.76
N LYS A 383 0.04 -23.05 9.49
CA LYS A 383 0.31 -23.57 8.13
C LYS A 383 -0.89 -24.32 7.53
N SER A 384 -1.76 -24.90 8.37
CA SER A 384 -2.95 -25.61 7.93
C SER A 384 -4.15 -24.69 7.67
N VAL A 385 -4.09 -23.44 8.15
CA VAL A 385 -5.19 -22.47 8.04
C VAL A 385 -5.23 -21.83 6.65
N LYS A 386 -6.33 -22.05 5.93
CA LYS A 386 -6.53 -21.49 4.58
C LYS A 386 -6.51 -19.96 4.63
N GLY A 387 -5.59 -19.36 3.88
CA GLY A 387 -5.44 -17.90 3.78
C GLY A 387 -4.28 -17.33 4.59
N ILE A 388 -3.56 -18.17 5.36
CA ILE A 388 -2.33 -17.81 6.07
C ILE A 388 -1.14 -18.45 5.34
N GLY A 389 -0.24 -17.62 4.81
CA GLY A 389 1.00 -18.07 4.15
C GLY A 389 2.23 -17.86 5.02
N GLN A 390 3.39 -18.39 4.61
CA GLN A 390 4.63 -18.31 5.40
C GLN A 390 4.99 -16.88 5.85
N GLY A 391 4.83 -15.89 4.96
CA GLY A 391 5.11 -14.49 5.33
C GLY A 391 4.13 -13.89 6.35
N THR A 392 2.92 -14.45 6.48
CA THR A 392 1.98 -14.08 7.55
C THR A 392 2.35 -14.77 8.85
N ILE A 393 2.78 -16.04 8.77
CA ILE A 393 3.27 -16.80 9.94
C ILE A 393 4.47 -16.09 10.55
N ASP A 394 5.42 -15.63 9.72
CA ASP A 394 6.59 -14.90 10.19
C ASP A 394 6.19 -13.59 10.92
N ARG A 395 5.15 -12.89 10.46
CA ARG A 395 4.60 -11.68 11.10
C ARG A 395 3.86 -11.98 12.41
N ILE A 396 3.03 -13.03 12.43
CA ILE A 396 2.34 -13.47 13.65
C ILE A 396 3.38 -13.85 14.70
N LYS A 397 4.40 -14.61 14.29
CA LYS A 397 5.52 -14.97 15.17
C LYS A 397 6.25 -13.73 15.69
N GLU A 398 6.50 -12.72 14.86
CA GLU A 398 7.07 -11.45 15.32
C GLU A 398 6.21 -10.80 16.42
N ILE A 399 4.88 -10.78 16.27
CA ILE A 399 3.97 -10.23 17.28
C ILE A 399 4.00 -11.06 18.57
N VAL A 400 3.97 -12.38 18.45
CA VAL A 400 4.05 -13.31 19.59
C VAL A 400 5.39 -13.15 20.33
N ASP A 401 6.49 -13.02 19.58
CA ASP A 401 7.84 -13.00 20.14
C ASP A 401 8.26 -11.63 20.66
N THR A 402 7.71 -10.53 20.12
CA THR A 402 8.17 -9.15 20.42
C THR A 402 7.09 -8.25 21.04
N GLY A 403 5.84 -8.71 21.06
CA GLY A 403 4.69 -7.93 21.51
C GLY A 403 4.14 -6.92 20.49
N THR A 404 4.79 -6.74 19.33
CA THR A 404 4.33 -5.83 18.27
C THR A 404 4.81 -6.28 16.88
N LEU A 405 4.52 -5.50 15.84
CA LEU A 405 5.01 -5.71 14.48
C LEU A 405 5.73 -4.44 14.00
N GLN A 406 6.96 -4.56 13.51
CA GLN A 406 7.74 -3.41 13.05
C GLN A 406 7.06 -2.67 11.87
N GLU A 407 6.36 -3.40 11.00
CA GLU A 407 5.53 -2.83 9.93
C GLU A 407 4.43 -1.93 10.50
N TYR A 408 3.80 -2.34 11.61
CA TYR A 408 2.76 -1.57 12.31
C TYR A 408 3.35 -0.35 13.04
N GLU A 409 4.46 -0.52 13.76
CA GLU A 409 5.15 0.57 14.47
C GLU A 409 5.53 1.74 13.55
N LYS A 410 5.90 1.45 12.30
CA LYS A 410 6.25 2.48 11.31
C LYS A 410 5.07 3.33 10.82
N ILE A 411 3.83 2.88 11.03
CA ILE A 411 2.62 3.47 10.44
C ILE A 411 1.54 3.82 11.46
N LYS A 412 1.60 3.31 12.70
CA LYS A 412 0.57 3.50 13.72
C LYS A 412 0.32 4.97 14.09
N ASP A 413 1.32 5.83 13.87
CA ASP A 413 1.25 7.28 14.15
C ASP A 413 1.19 8.15 12.87
N LYS A 414 1.15 7.54 11.67
CA LYS A 414 1.12 8.27 10.41
C LYS A 414 -0.31 8.48 9.92
N LYS A 415 -0.74 9.74 9.83
CA LYS A 415 -1.95 10.10 9.08
C LYS A 415 -1.70 9.93 7.59
N SER A 416 -2.63 9.30 6.88
CA SER A 416 -2.54 9.17 5.43
C SER A 416 -2.82 10.52 4.77
N PRO A 417 -1.88 11.08 3.99
CA PRO A 417 -2.14 12.30 3.22
C PRO A 417 -3.32 12.15 2.26
N LEU A 418 -3.53 10.92 1.76
CA LEU A 418 -4.63 10.60 0.86
C LEU A 418 -5.99 10.73 1.55
N GLU A 419 -6.09 10.32 2.82
CA GLU A 419 -7.32 10.49 3.60
C GLU A 419 -7.65 11.96 3.85
N ASP A 420 -6.63 12.79 4.09
CA ASP A 420 -6.83 14.22 4.26
C ASP A 420 -7.20 14.91 2.93
N PHE A 421 -6.57 14.55 1.82
CA PHE A 421 -6.93 15.09 0.50
C PHE A 421 -8.38 14.76 0.09
N LEU A 422 -8.91 13.60 0.48
CA LEU A 422 -10.30 13.23 0.20
C LEU A 422 -11.33 14.08 0.96
N LYS A 423 -10.92 14.76 2.03
CA LYS A 423 -11.79 15.69 2.77
C LYS A 423 -11.95 17.02 2.04
N ILE A 424 -11.10 17.30 1.04
CA ILE A 424 -11.26 18.47 0.16
C ILE A 424 -12.44 18.22 -0.78
N HIS A 425 -13.44 19.10 -0.74
CA HIS A 425 -14.60 18.99 -1.63
C HIS A 425 -14.17 18.96 -3.11
N GLY A 426 -14.73 18.02 -3.87
CA GLY A 426 -14.40 17.83 -5.29
C GLY A 426 -13.11 17.01 -5.54
N VAL A 427 -12.36 16.61 -4.50
CA VAL A 427 -11.21 15.72 -4.63
C VAL A 427 -11.65 14.27 -4.42
N GLY A 428 -11.76 13.54 -5.54
CA GLY A 428 -11.99 12.09 -5.53
C GLY A 428 -10.70 11.28 -5.40
N LYS A 429 -10.85 9.95 -5.28
CA LYS A 429 -9.74 8.99 -5.09
C LYS A 429 -8.60 9.14 -6.11
N GLN A 430 -8.94 9.31 -7.38
CA GLN A 430 -7.94 9.45 -8.44
C GLN A 430 -7.17 10.76 -8.31
N HIS A 431 -7.85 11.83 -7.93
CA HIS A 431 -7.24 13.15 -7.78
C HIS A 431 -6.37 13.22 -6.54
N ALA A 432 -6.81 12.65 -5.41
CA ALA A 432 -6.00 12.51 -4.21
C ALA A 432 -4.67 11.77 -4.49
N LYS A 433 -4.72 10.69 -5.30
CA LYS A 433 -3.51 9.99 -5.76
C LYS A 433 -2.61 10.88 -6.60
N LYS A 434 -3.16 11.64 -7.55
CA LYS A 434 -2.38 12.60 -8.36
C LYS A 434 -1.67 13.63 -7.49
N LEU A 435 -2.35 14.19 -6.50
CA LEU A 435 -1.74 15.15 -5.55
C LEU A 435 -0.61 14.50 -4.76
N PHE A 436 -0.82 13.29 -4.24
CA PHE A 436 0.23 12.56 -3.54
C PHE A 436 1.44 12.25 -4.44
N SER A 437 1.20 11.80 -5.68
CA SER A 437 2.28 11.55 -6.65
C SER A 437 3.01 12.83 -7.07
N ALA A 438 2.33 13.98 -7.08
CA ALA A 438 2.92 15.28 -7.34
C ALA A 438 3.81 15.81 -6.18
N GLY A 439 3.86 15.09 -5.05
CA GLY A 439 4.74 15.41 -3.92
C GLY A 439 4.03 16.02 -2.71
N PHE A 440 2.72 16.29 -2.78
CA PHE A 440 1.98 16.83 -1.63
C PHE A 440 1.83 15.77 -0.54
N ARG A 441 2.02 16.18 0.73
CA ARG A 441 1.95 15.31 1.92
C ARG A 441 0.96 15.82 2.97
N CYS A 442 0.49 17.05 2.88
CA CYS A 442 -0.56 17.59 3.73
C CYS A 442 -1.35 18.71 3.06
N ILE A 443 -2.46 19.14 3.68
CA ILE A 443 -3.30 20.25 3.19
C ILE A 443 -2.51 21.57 3.09
N ASP A 444 -1.58 21.80 4.02
CA ASP A 444 -0.77 23.02 4.02
C ASP A 444 0.19 23.10 2.84
N ASP A 445 0.66 21.95 2.31
CA ASP A 445 1.48 21.94 1.09
C ASP A 445 0.69 22.46 -0.10
N LEU A 446 -0.60 22.10 -0.19
CA LEU A 446 -1.50 22.60 -1.24
C LEU A 446 -1.75 24.11 -1.08
N ARG A 447 -1.89 24.61 0.16
CA ARG A 447 -2.10 26.05 0.43
C ARG A 447 -0.88 26.90 0.12
N LYS A 448 0.33 26.35 0.32
CA LYS A 448 1.61 27.04 0.08
C LYS A 448 2.10 26.92 -1.36
N CYS A 449 1.44 26.11 -2.18
CA CYS A 449 1.81 25.88 -3.57
C CYS A 449 1.51 27.14 -4.43
N GLU A 450 2.55 27.77 -4.97
CA GLU A 450 2.42 28.97 -5.81
C GLU A 450 1.64 28.69 -7.11
N ASN A 451 1.75 27.46 -7.65
CA ASN A 451 1.10 27.03 -8.89
C ASN A 451 -0.04 26.03 -8.64
N ILE A 452 -0.80 26.20 -7.55
CA ILE A 452 -1.88 25.27 -7.15
C ILE A 452 -2.96 25.07 -8.23
N ASN A 453 -3.14 26.06 -9.11
CA ASN A 453 -4.08 25.98 -10.24
C ASN A 453 -3.69 24.92 -11.29
N ASP A 454 -2.42 24.50 -11.33
CA ASP A 454 -1.98 23.39 -12.19
C ASP A 454 -2.44 22.03 -11.65
N HIS A 455 -2.79 21.98 -10.35
CA HIS A 455 -3.10 20.76 -9.63
C HIS A 455 -4.57 20.63 -9.24
N LEU A 456 -5.28 21.73 -9.05
CA LEU A 456 -6.70 21.74 -8.62
C LEU A 456 -7.56 22.54 -9.61
N ASN A 457 -8.76 22.03 -9.90
CA ASN A 457 -9.78 22.78 -10.64
C ASN A 457 -10.55 23.75 -9.74
N ASP A 458 -11.38 24.63 -10.33
CA ASP A 458 -12.17 25.64 -9.61
C ASP A 458 -13.01 25.07 -8.44
N THR A 459 -13.60 23.88 -8.62
CA THR A 459 -14.41 23.24 -7.56
C THR A 459 -13.53 22.79 -6.40
N GLN A 460 -12.37 22.22 -6.72
CA GLN A 460 -11.39 21.75 -5.73
C GLN A 460 -10.68 22.91 -5.04
N LEU A 461 -10.42 24.02 -5.73
CA LEU A 461 -9.87 25.24 -5.16
C LEU A 461 -10.82 25.83 -4.12
N LYS A 462 -12.13 25.92 -4.44
CA LYS A 462 -13.15 26.28 -3.45
C LYS A 462 -13.22 25.27 -2.31
N GLY A 463 -13.10 23.98 -2.62
CA GLY A 463 -13.02 22.92 -1.61
C GLY A 463 -11.83 23.08 -0.65
N LEU A 464 -10.67 23.52 -1.15
CA LEU A 464 -9.47 23.79 -0.36
C LEU A 464 -9.63 25.08 0.46
N GLN A 465 -10.20 26.12 -0.13
CA GLN A 465 -10.47 27.40 0.53
C GLN A 465 -11.37 27.23 1.76
N TYR A 466 -12.45 26.46 1.62
CA TYR A 466 -13.41 26.20 2.70
C TYR A 466 -13.16 24.91 3.46
N HIS A 467 -12.01 24.24 3.25
CA HIS A 467 -11.72 22.93 3.82
C HIS A 467 -11.97 22.89 5.33
N ASP A 468 -11.41 23.84 6.08
CA ASP A 468 -11.49 23.86 7.54
C ASP A 468 -12.93 24.14 8.00
N ASP A 469 -13.61 25.10 7.36
CA ASP A 469 -15.01 25.43 7.60
C ASP A 469 -15.93 24.20 7.44
N MET A 470 -15.72 23.38 6.40
CA MET A 470 -16.50 22.17 6.15
C MET A 470 -16.28 21.04 7.18
N GLN A 471 -15.19 21.07 7.94
CA GLN A 471 -14.94 20.07 8.99
C GLN A 471 -15.57 20.45 10.33
N VAL A 472 -15.99 21.70 10.52
CA VAL A 472 -16.58 22.18 11.77
C VAL A 472 -18.04 21.73 11.87
N ARG A 473 -18.37 20.95 12.90
CA ARG A 473 -19.76 20.56 13.21
C ARG A 473 -20.62 21.79 13.50
N ILE A 474 -21.89 21.71 13.14
CA ILE A 474 -22.88 22.78 13.28
C ILE A 474 -23.81 22.43 14.45
N PRO A 475 -23.79 23.19 15.56
CA PRO A 475 -24.70 22.96 16.68
C PRO A 475 -26.16 23.03 16.26
N TYR A 476 -27.02 22.21 16.89
CA TYR A 476 -28.45 22.16 16.61
C TYR A 476 -29.11 23.55 16.66
N GLU A 477 -28.78 24.36 17.68
CA GLU A 477 -29.33 25.70 17.88
C GLU A 477 -28.89 26.70 16.81
N GLU A 478 -27.73 26.49 16.18
CA GLU A 478 -27.31 27.31 15.03
C GLU A 478 -28.21 27.02 13.83
N ILE A 479 -28.49 25.74 13.54
CA ILE A 479 -29.35 25.32 12.42
C ILE A 479 -30.78 25.84 12.60
N GLN A 480 -31.31 25.91 13.83
CA GLN A 480 -32.62 26.52 14.09
C GLN A 480 -32.67 27.98 13.63
N LYS A 481 -31.58 28.73 13.78
CA LYS A 481 -31.53 30.14 13.36
C LYS A 481 -31.42 30.26 11.84
N HIS A 482 -30.67 29.36 11.20
CA HIS A 482 -30.71 29.21 9.74
C HIS A 482 -32.14 28.88 9.26
N GLU A 483 -32.84 27.97 9.93
CA GLU A 483 -34.19 27.55 9.57
C GLU A 483 -35.18 28.73 9.56
N VAL A 484 -35.16 29.55 10.60
CA VAL A 484 -36.01 30.75 10.71
C VAL A 484 -35.75 31.70 9.54
N TYR A 485 -34.49 32.08 9.31
CA TYR A 485 -34.11 32.98 8.23
C TYR A 485 -34.52 32.43 6.85
N LEU A 486 -34.22 31.15 6.58
CA LEU A 486 -34.48 30.52 5.29
C LEU A 486 -35.98 30.36 5.01
N LYS A 487 -36.77 30.00 6.03
CA LYS A 487 -38.24 29.92 5.91
C LYS A 487 -38.85 31.29 5.67
N ASP A 488 -38.41 32.32 6.37
CA ASP A 488 -38.88 33.69 6.16
C ASP A 488 -38.56 34.20 4.76
N THR A 489 -37.36 33.92 4.26
CA THR A 489 -36.96 34.27 2.89
C THR A 489 -37.79 33.51 1.85
N LEU A 490 -38.02 32.20 2.01
CA LEU A 490 -38.85 31.44 1.08
C LEU A 490 -40.31 31.95 1.06
N LYS A 491 -40.86 32.24 2.24
CA LYS A 491 -42.24 32.74 2.38
C LYS A 491 -42.46 34.05 1.64
N LYS A 492 -41.46 34.94 1.59
CA LYS A 492 -41.49 36.18 0.80
C LYS A 492 -41.47 35.94 -0.71
N ILE A 493 -40.86 34.84 -1.16
CA ILE A 493 -40.68 34.51 -2.57
C ILE A 493 -41.88 33.72 -3.13
N ASP A 494 -42.33 32.69 -2.42
CA ASP A 494 -43.49 31.88 -2.78
C ASP A 494 -44.17 31.33 -1.51
N PRO A 495 -45.27 31.95 -1.04
CA PRO A 495 -46.01 31.49 0.13
C PRO A 495 -46.60 30.08 0.03
N ARG A 496 -46.65 29.50 -1.18
CA ARG A 496 -47.15 28.13 -1.42
C ARG A 496 -46.04 27.08 -1.39
N ALA A 497 -44.78 27.50 -1.37
CA ALA A 497 -43.65 26.61 -1.24
C ALA A 497 -43.40 26.30 0.24
N GLU A 498 -42.93 25.09 0.52
CA GLU A 498 -42.60 24.65 1.86
C GLU A 498 -41.12 24.30 1.93
N LEU A 499 -40.49 24.64 3.06
CA LEU A 499 -39.09 24.33 3.33
C LEU A 499 -38.99 23.43 4.56
N THR A 500 -38.26 22.34 4.42
CA THR A 500 -37.97 21.40 5.51
C THR A 500 -36.47 21.19 5.58
N ILE A 501 -35.86 21.45 6.73
CA ILE A 501 -34.47 21.02 6.96
C ILE A 501 -34.49 19.54 7.34
N ALA A 502 -33.79 18.72 6.57
CA ALA A 502 -33.74 17.27 6.69
C ALA A 502 -32.44 16.83 7.40
N GLY A 503 -31.81 15.75 6.91
CA GLY A 503 -30.52 15.29 7.38
C GLY A 503 -30.48 14.99 8.88
N SER A 504 -29.29 15.14 9.47
CA SER A 504 -29.07 14.93 10.91
C SER A 504 -29.88 15.86 11.80
N TYR A 505 -30.24 17.05 11.31
CA TYR A 505 -31.09 17.99 12.03
C TYR A 505 -32.49 17.41 12.25
N ARG A 506 -33.14 16.85 11.21
CA ARG A 506 -34.46 16.22 11.36
C ARG A 506 -34.42 14.96 12.22
N ARG A 507 -33.26 14.28 12.30
CA ARG A 507 -33.02 13.15 13.22
C ARG A 507 -32.65 13.58 14.65
N LYS A 508 -32.81 14.87 14.98
CA LYS A 508 -32.52 15.47 16.30
C LYS A 508 -31.12 15.17 16.84
N ARG A 509 -30.11 15.11 15.95
CA ARG A 509 -28.71 14.99 16.39
C ARG A 509 -28.26 16.31 17.04
N PRO A 510 -27.41 16.25 18.09
CA PRO A 510 -26.94 17.47 18.78
C PRO A 510 -26.14 18.40 17.85
N ASP A 511 -25.55 17.86 16.79
CA ASP A 511 -24.86 18.62 15.74
C ASP A 511 -25.03 17.98 14.35
N SER A 512 -24.81 18.76 13.29
CA SER A 512 -24.80 18.33 11.89
C SER A 512 -23.49 18.65 11.19
N GLY A 513 -23.23 17.99 10.06
CA GLY A 513 -22.06 18.32 9.21
C GLY A 513 -22.35 19.44 8.22
N ASP A 514 -23.59 19.48 7.76
CA ASP A 514 -24.13 20.38 6.76
C ASP A 514 -25.61 20.66 7.07
N ILE A 515 -26.21 21.55 6.27
CA ILE A 515 -27.63 21.92 6.36
C ILE A 515 -28.32 21.47 5.07
N ASP A 516 -29.10 20.40 5.19
CA ASP A 516 -29.88 19.78 4.11
C ASP A 516 -31.28 20.40 4.01
N LEU A 517 -31.55 21.16 2.96
CA LEU A 517 -32.81 21.87 2.76
C LEU A 517 -33.65 21.25 1.65
N LEU A 518 -34.81 20.72 2.00
CA LEU A 518 -35.79 20.25 1.04
C LEU A 518 -36.84 21.33 0.77
N LEU A 519 -36.87 21.84 -0.46
CA LEU A 519 -37.83 22.82 -0.95
C LEU A 519 -38.91 22.10 -1.77
N LYS A 520 -40.12 22.04 -1.21
CA LYS A 520 -41.30 21.49 -1.87
C LYS A 520 -42.05 22.61 -2.59
N ALA A 521 -42.16 22.53 -3.91
CA ALA A 521 -42.93 23.50 -4.71
C ALA A 521 -43.51 22.83 -5.97
N PRO A 522 -44.62 23.34 -6.54
CA PRO A 522 -45.24 22.77 -7.74
C PRO A 522 -44.36 22.94 -8.99
N ASN A 523 -43.47 23.93 -9.02
CA ASN A 523 -42.56 24.18 -10.13
C ASN A 523 -41.19 24.67 -9.64
N LYS A 524 -40.19 24.51 -10.50
CA LYS A 524 -38.79 24.84 -10.19
C LYS A 524 -38.47 26.34 -10.11
N LYS A 525 -39.37 27.23 -10.55
CA LYS A 525 -39.09 28.68 -10.54
C LYS A 525 -38.92 29.20 -9.11
N SER A 526 -39.65 28.64 -8.15
CA SER A 526 -39.52 29.02 -6.74
C SER A 526 -38.14 28.63 -6.20
N TYR A 527 -37.62 27.46 -6.59
CA TYR A 527 -36.26 27.02 -6.27
C TYR A 527 -35.19 27.90 -6.91
N GLU A 528 -35.31 28.20 -8.21
CA GLU A 528 -34.36 29.06 -8.93
C GLU A 528 -34.30 30.45 -8.29
N LYS A 529 -35.46 31.09 -8.04
CA LYS A 529 -35.55 32.39 -7.38
C LYS A 529 -35.03 32.37 -5.95
N PHE A 530 -35.29 31.30 -5.19
CA PHE A 530 -34.83 31.18 -3.81
C PHE A 530 -33.29 31.20 -3.74
N ILE A 531 -32.61 30.43 -4.59
CA ILE A 531 -31.14 30.44 -4.68
C ILE A 531 -30.63 31.82 -5.09
N ASP A 532 -31.24 32.45 -6.10
CA ASP A 532 -30.80 33.76 -6.58
C ASP A 532 -30.95 34.84 -5.51
N THR A 533 -32.05 34.84 -4.76
CA THR A 533 -32.27 35.76 -3.63
C THR A 533 -31.26 35.51 -2.52
N LEU A 534 -31.05 34.27 -2.09
CA LEU A 534 -30.08 33.97 -1.04
C LEU A 534 -28.64 34.32 -1.43
N THR A 535 -28.30 34.20 -2.73
CA THR A 535 -27.00 34.65 -3.25
C THR A 535 -26.89 36.17 -3.22
N LYS A 536 -27.95 36.88 -3.66
CA LYS A 536 -28.00 38.34 -3.68
C LYS A 536 -27.96 38.96 -2.28
N GLU A 537 -28.61 38.33 -1.31
CA GLU A 537 -28.62 38.75 0.10
C GLU A 537 -27.33 38.39 0.85
N GLY A 538 -26.39 37.68 0.21
CA GLY A 538 -25.10 37.31 0.80
C GLY A 538 -25.16 36.10 1.74
N TYR A 539 -26.33 35.45 1.90
CA TYR A 539 -26.44 34.21 2.66
C TYR A 539 -25.65 33.08 2.00
N LEU A 540 -25.81 32.88 0.68
CA LEU A 540 -25.00 31.91 -0.09
C LEU A 540 -23.71 32.59 -0.54
N THR A 541 -22.59 32.21 0.07
CA THR A 541 -21.30 32.89 -0.11
C THR A 541 -20.42 32.24 -1.17
N CYS A 542 -20.59 30.94 -1.42
CA CYS A 542 -19.83 30.23 -2.45
C CYS A 542 -20.68 29.12 -3.09
N MET A 543 -20.79 29.13 -4.42
CA MET A 543 -21.43 28.06 -5.17
C MET A 543 -20.42 26.97 -5.53
N LEU A 544 -20.69 25.73 -5.11
CA LEU A 544 -19.92 24.54 -5.46
C LEU A 544 -20.53 23.84 -6.69
N ALA A 545 -21.87 23.69 -6.71
CA ALA A 545 -22.60 23.18 -7.86
C ALA A 545 -24.05 23.69 -7.87
N ARG A 546 -24.61 23.91 -9.06
CA ARG A 546 -26.03 24.27 -9.24
C ARG A 546 -26.63 23.51 -10.41
N GLY A 547 -27.49 22.55 -10.10
CA GLY A 547 -28.30 21.81 -11.06
C GLY A 547 -29.77 22.22 -11.03
N GLN A 548 -30.58 21.55 -11.85
CA GLN A 548 -32.01 21.84 -11.98
C GLN A 548 -32.85 21.49 -10.74
N LYS A 549 -32.42 20.48 -9.97
CA LYS A 549 -33.10 20.02 -8.75
C LYS A 549 -32.23 20.08 -7.49
N LYS A 550 -30.92 20.32 -7.61
CA LYS A 550 -30.01 20.35 -6.45
C LYS A 550 -28.97 21.46 -6.57
N TYR A 551 -28.77 22.18 -5.48
CA TYR A 551 -27.71 23.15 -5.27
C TYR A 551 -26.82 22.68 -4.13
N MET A 552 -25.51 22.91 -4.27
CA MET A 552 -24.50 22.67 -3.25
C MET A 552 -23.63 23.92 -3.14
N GLY A 553 -23.47 24.45 -1.94
CA GLY A 553 -22.68 25.65 -1.70
C GLY A 553 -22.26 25.83 -0.25
N MET A 554 -21.63 26.98 0.01
CA MET A 554 -21.38 27.51 1.34
C MET A 554 -22.38 28.61 1.61
N GLY A 555 -22.84 28.69 2.86
CA GLY A 555 -23.64 29.80 3.32
C GLY A 555 -23.34 30.18 4.75
N LYS A 556 -23.79 31.35 5.16
CA LYS A 556 -23.49 31.91 6.47
C LYS A 556 -24.59 32.87 6.90
N ILE A 557 -24.90 32.86 8.19
CA ILE A 557 -25.62 33.95 8.88
C ILE A 557 -24.64 34.70 9.77
N ASP A 558 -24.91 35.96 10.11
CA ASP A 558 -23.96 36.83 10.82
C ASP A 558 -23.41 36.24 12.13
N ILE A 559 -24.24 35.46 12.82
CA ILE A 559 -23.89 34.81 14.09
C ILE A 559 -23.07 33.52 13.94
N SER A 560 -22.97 32.96 12.73
CA SER A 560 -22.22 31.73 12.51
C SER A 560 -20.72 32.01 12.61
N PRO A 561 -19.95 31.18 13.32
CA PRO A 561 -18.52 31.39 13.51
C PRO A 561 -17.74 31.23 12.19
N CYS A 562 -18.22 30.39 11.28
CA CYS A 562 -17.61 30.11 9.99
C CYS A 562 -18.69 29.86 8.92
N HIS A 563 -18.29 29.61 7.67
CA HIS A 563 -19.24 29.23 6.63
C HIS A 563 -19.68 27.78 6.81
N ARG A 564 -20.95 27.51 6.50
CA ARG A 564 -21.57 26.20 6.63
C ARG A 564 -21.87 25.61 5.27
N ARG A 565 -21.75 24.30 5.12
CA ARG A 565 -22.19 23.60 3.91
C ARG A 565 -23.70 23.60 3.84
N ILE A 566 -24.23 24.09 2.73
CA ILE A 566 -25.66 24.18 2.43
C ILE A 566 -25.96 23.34 1.20
N ASP A 567 -26.87 22.39 1.33
CA ASP A 567 -27.42 21.61 0.23
C ASP A 567 -28.91 21.91 0.11
N ILE A 568 -29.35 22.35 -1.08
CA ILE A 568 -30.76 22.68 -1.33
C ILE A 568 -31.27 21.76 -2.43
N MET A 569 -32.31 20.99 -2.12
CA MET A 569 -32.96 20.07 -3.05
C MET A 569 -34.40 20.52 -3.31
N TYR A 570 -34.78 20.56 -4.58
CA TYR A 570 -36.14 20.83 -5.02
C TYR A 570 -36.89 19.53 -5.29
N THR A 571 -38.11 19.45 -4.78
CA THR A 571 -39.03 18.34 -5.00
C THR A 571 -40.45 18.81 -5.31
N LYS A 572 -41.16 18.03 -6.13
CA LYS A 572 -42.59 18.26 -6.39
C LYS A 572 -43.44 17.69 -5.24
N PRO A 573 -44.67 18.18 -5.03
CA PRO A 573 -45.54 17.67 -3.97
C PRO A 573 -45.74 16.14 -3.98
N GLY A 574 -45.92 15.52 -5.14
CA GLY A 574 -46.07 14.06 -5.25
C GLY A 574 -44.76 13.27 -5.09
N GLU A 575 -43.61 13.92 -5.24
CA GLU A 575 -42.27 13.32 -5.02
C GLU A 575 -41.84 13.48 -3.54
N TYR A 576 -42.53 14.33 -2.76
CA TYR A 576 -42.07 14.77 -1.44
C TYR A 576 -41.86 13.63 -0.45
N PRO A 577 -42.75 12.63 -0.27
CA PRO A 577 -42.55 11.55 0.70
C PRO A 577 -41.24 10.79 0.49
N PHE A 578 -40.89 10.51 -0.76
CA PHE A 578 -39.64 9.86 -1.13
C PHE A 578 -38.44 10.77 -0.89
N ALA A 579 -38.57 12.06 -1.24
CA ALA A 579 -37.51 13.03 -1.10
C ALA A 579 -37.19 13.32 0.38
N ILE A 580 -38.20 13.47 1.24
CA ILE A 580 -37.99 13.71 2.67
C ILE A 580 -37.44 12.47 3.37
N LEU A 581 -37.89 11.26 3.00
CA LEU A 581 -37.32 10.02 3.49
C LEU A 581 -35.83 9.91 3.12
N TYR A 582 -35.51 10.10 1.84
CA TYR A 582 -34.15 10.08 1.33
C TYR A 582 -33.26 11.11 2.03
N PHE A 583 -33.71 12.36 2.10
CA PHE A 583 -32.88 13.45 2.59
C PHE A 583 -32.81 13.47 4.12
N THR A 584 -33.73 12.79 4.82
CA THR A 584 -33.63 12.54 6.26
C THR A 584 -32.55 11.53 6.57
N GLY A 585 -32.36 10.49 5.76
CA GLY A 585 -31.34 9.45 6.00
C GLY A 585 -31.56 8.67 7.31
N SER A 586 -30.53 8.08 7.92
CA SER A 586 -29.10 8.16 7.58
C SER A 586 -28.72 7.50 6.23
N GLY A 587 -27.49 7.69 5.76
CA GLY A 587 -27.01 7.07 4.51
C GLY A 587 -27.11 5.54 4.53
N ASP A 588 -26.70 4.91 5.64
CA ASP A 588 -26.78 3.46 5.83
C ASP A 588 -28.23 2.97 5.95
N PHE A 589 -29.10 3.76 6.59
CA PHE A 589 -30.55 3.49 6.62
C PHE A 589 -31.14 3.46 5.20
N ASN A 590 -30.84 4.47 4.39
CA ASN A 590 -31.31 4.53 3.00
C ASN A 590 -30.79 3.36 2.15
N VAL A 591 -29.52 2.97 2.32
CA VAL A 591 -28.94 1.85 1.58
C VAL A 591 -29.65 0.55 1.92
N ARG A 592 -29.87 0.27 3.21
CA ARG A 592 -30.59 -0.92 3.67
C ARG A 592 -32.02 -0.96 3.13
N MET A 593 -32.77 0.13 3.28
CA MET A 593 -34.15 0.20 2.81
C MET A 593 -34.28 0.03 1.29
N ARG A 594 -33.31 0.55 0.51
CA ARG A 594 -33.25 0.36 -0.94
C ARG A 594 -32.89 -1.07 -1.33
N ASP A 595 -31.95 -1.69 -0.61
CA ASP A 595 -31.56 -3.09 -0.83
C ASP A 595 -32.75 -4.04 -0.56
N ASP A 596 -33.53 -3.76 0.48
CA ASP A 596 -34.72 -4.54 0.78
C ASP A 596 -35.85 -4.32 -0.24
N ALA A 597 -36.04 -3.09 -0.71
CA ALA A 597 -36.95 -2.83 -1.83
C ALA A 597 -36.54 -3.63 -3.09
N LEU A 598 -35.24 -3.70 -3.40
CA LEU A 598 -34.72 -4.49 -4.53
C LEU A 598 -35.00 -5.99 -4.36
N LYS A 599 -34.85 -6.54 -3.16
CA LYS A 599 -35.20 -7.95 -2.88
C LYS A 599 -36.69 -8.23 -3.08
N GLN A 600 -37.54 -7.23 -2.90
CA GLN A 600 -38.98 -7.30 -3.14
C GLN A 600 -39.39 -7.02 -4.59
N GLY A 601 -38.43 -6.82 -5.51
CA GLY A 601 -38.72 -6.53 -6.93
C GLY A 601 -39.02 -5.06 -7.23
N TYR A 602 -38.61 -4.14 -6.35
CA TYR A 602 -38.80 -2.71 -6.50
C TYR A 602 -37.47 -1.94 -6.51
N THR A 603 -37.39 -0.87 -7.29
CA THR A 603 -36.31 0.11 -7.21
C THR A 603 -36.85 1.45 -6.72
N MET A 604 -36.25 1.97 -5.66
CA MET A 604 -36.70 3.20 -5.00
C MET A 604 -35.59 4.26 -5.02
N ASN A 605 -35.97 5.48 -5.40
CA ASN A 605 -35.11 6.66 -5.34
C ASN A 605 -35.82 7.80 -4.61
N GLU A 606 -35.22 8.98 -4.60
CA GLU A 606 -35.77 10.18 -3.95
C GLU A 606 -37.01 10.77 -4.63
N TYR A 607 -37.48 10.21 -5.75
CA TYR A 607 -38.64 10.71 -6.50
C TYR A 607 -39.80 9.73 -6.52
N SER A 608 -39.53 8.43 -6.53
CA SER A 608 -40.54 7.39 -6.77
C SER A 608 -40.03 5.99 -6.42
N ILE A 609 -40.96 5.04 -6.37
CA ILE A 609 -40.70 3.60 -6.38
C ILE A 609 -41.24 2.98 -7.67
N LYS A 610 -40.48 2.07 -8.27
CA LYS A 610 -40.77 1.44 -9.56
C LYS A 610 -40.59 -0.07 -9.48
N HIS A 611 -41.32 -0.79 -10.33
CA HIS A 611 -41.11 -2.21 -10.55
C HIS A 611 -39.78 -2.46 -11.27
N THR A 612 -38.97 -3.42 -10.80
CA THR A 612 -37.65 -3.70 -11.40
C THR A 612 -37.72 -4.38 -12.76
N ASP A 613 -38.79 -5.13 -13.02
CA ASP A 613 -39.01 -5.89 -14.25
C ASP A 613 -39.57 -5.02 -15.38
N SER A 614 -40.58 -4.19 -15.10
CA SER A 614 -41.21 -3.32 -16.10
C SER A 614 -40.60 -1.91 -16.15
N GLY A 615 -39.96 -1.45 -15.07
CA GLY A 615 -39.50 -0.06 -14.93
C GLY A 615 -40.64 0.96 -14.73
N GLU A 616 -41.88 0.50 -14.62
CA GLU A 616 -43.06 1.34 -14.40
C GLU A 616 -43.16 1.78 -12.93
N ILE A 617 -43.74 2.96 -12.71
CA ILE A 617 -44.00 3.47 -11.35
C ILE A 617 -45.09 2.60 -10.73
N VAL A 618 -44.91 2.24 -9.46
CA VAL A 618 -45.91 1.48 -8.70
C VAL A 618 -47.25 2.22 -8.73
N ASP A 619 -48.33 1.49 -8.98
CA ASP A 619 -49.70 2.01 -9.01
C ASP A 619 -50.25 2.26 -7.58
N LYS A 620 -49.51 3.08 -6.81
CA LYS A 620 -49.87 3.57 -5.49
C LYS A 620 -49.38 5.01 -5.35
N VAL A 621 -50.29 5.90 -4.93
CA VAL A 621 -49.93 7.28 -4.60
C VAL A 621 -49.48 7.33 -3.15
N PHE A 622 -48.25 7.82 -2.93
CA PHE A 622 -47.69 8.01 -1.60
C PHE A 622 -47.84 9.47 -1.19
N ARG A 623 -48.42 9.72 -0.01
CA ARG A 623 -48.70 11.04 0.56
C ARG A 623 -47.81 11.37 1.75
N GLU A 624 -47.37 10.34 2.47
CA GLU A 624 -46.55 10.47 3.67
C GLU A 624 -45.45 9.40 3.71
N GLU A 625 -44.38 9.64 4.48
CA GLU A 625 -43.28 8.66 4.62
C GLU A 625 -43.78 7.31 5.11
N LYS A 626 -44.74 7.31 6.05
CA LYS A 626 -45.30 6.10 6.66
C LYS A 626 -45.85 5.11 5.63
N GLU A 627 -46.51 5.62 4.59
CA GLU A 627 -47.10 4.78 3.55
C GLU A 627 -46.04 4.01 2.72
N ILE A 628 -44.79 4.49 2.71
CA ILE A 628 -43.64 3.82 2.10
C ILE A 628 -43.17 2.67 2.98
N PHE A 629 -43.12 2.86 4.31
CA PHE A 629 -42.80 1.79 5.26
C PHE A 629 -43.86 0.70 5.20
N ASP A 630 -45.14 1.07 5.27
CA ASP A 630 -46.25 0.13 5.17
C ASP A 630 -46.21 -0.67 3.85
N PHE A 631 -45.84 -0.01 2.75
CA PHE A 631 -45.72 -0.67 1.44
C PHE A 631 -44.59 -1.70 1.39
N LEU A 632 -43.47 -1.43 2.06
CA LEU A 632 -42.32 -2.33 2.12
C LEU A 632 -42.42 -3.36 3.26
N GLY A 633 -43.49 -3.32 4.05
CA GLY A 633 -43.73 -4.24 5.17
C GLY A 633 -42.94 -3.91 6.44
N TYR A 634 -42.61 -2.63 6.67
CA TYR A 634 -41.92 -2.16 7.88
C TYR A 634 -42.85 -1.44 8.84
N ASP A 635 -42.57 -1.58 10.14
CA ASP A 635 -43.07 -0.64 11.14
C ASP A 635 -42.46 0.74 10.88
N TYR A 636 -43.28 1.79 11.01
CA TYR A 636 -42.79 3.15 10.81
C TYR A 636 -41.76 3.52 11.86
N LEU A 637 -40.61 3.98 11.39
CA LEU A 637 -39.52 4.43 12.25
C LEU A 637 -39.46 5.96 12.24
N GLU A 638 -39.56 6.56 13.42
CA GLU A 638 -39.43 8.00 13.59
C GLU A 638 -38.05 8.50 13.14
N PRO A 639 -37.90 9.74 12.65
CA PRO A 639 -36.62 10.25 12.15
C PRO A 639 -35.46 10.10 13.13
N GLU A 640 -35.69 10.29 14.43
CA GLU A 640 -34.68 10.19 15.48
C GLU A 640 -34.12 8.77 15.68
N ASP A 641 -34.90 7.75 15.31
CA ASP A 641 -34.52 6.34 15.42
C ASP A 641 -33.81 5.80 14.16
N ARG A 642 -33.74 6.59 13.08
CA ARG A 642 -33.05 6.23 11.82
C ARG A 642 -31.52 6.41 11.93
N ILE A 643 -30.93 5.82 12.98
CA ILE A 643 -29.51 5.91 13.32
C ILE A 643 -28.71 4.83 12.57
N GLN A 644 -27.40 5.05 12.53
CA GLN A 644 -26.38 4.26 11.83
C GLN A 644 -26.44 2.77 12.14
#